data_AF-A0A6C0EJ82-F1
#
_entry.id   AF-A0A6C0EJ82-F1
#
_cell.length_a   1.000
_cell.length_b   1.000
_cell.length_c   1.000
_cell.angle_alpha   90.00
_cell.angle_beta   90.00
_cell.angle_gamma   90.00
#
_symmetry.space_group_name_H-M   'P 1'
#
loop_
_entity.id
_entity.type
_entity.pdbx_description
1 polymer ?
#
loop_
_entity_poly.entity_id
_entity_poly.type
_entity_poly.pdbx_seq_one_letter_code
_entity_poly.pdbx_strand_id
1 'polypeptide(L)'
;KDMFFLNENPIKGIQRKPTIGKNKIVVKNSNQVGKTNEKSIKREKIIKINNPTNIEHQINQMYHANQNNAKKIDTINYFFVRLYFDSQNNSYLALQNNIWEFLNFIHSKIEKSFVLDPNNIQTFYSSSDNQVRVKIYYRDLNIKRIFINTCSNLFSNINFFIKNTTNFVNITNNFHIDTIKVTNESEKNVLGIFENDTFIIPDIPIEENIDNPGILEDDLDIGLDIDLDIDPNVDLDVDIENIPDFSIDEYEDEDDIIINIHNDKPPIKTTTGYDFVIIGGSPGGIMTAYTLATEYIDKKILIVESNTNTLDNYKKEKYNNTTKWWEASNDNNYKNTFTDVDNNVISQGEGLGGGSLHFGLQYIDHYDLVDLDYADWHKEFVQLSNILHPQTYKYGISENNTFPSKAHFDLLSELSKSQEMITYNNKIYSDNLSTDSRILYGNLLSNLKNVDVKYNTKIKNINFANNIATSCQTYDGEIIYGDYFIMSAGAIQTPVILQNSNIECGNQIFDHGGFTLLYDKLVDETTIETKNVTKGYSEDEMQNLDIPLLTFKNVKEMNTKLKMVAIINHTKLADGEIKKASDGKLPSYNIKLDEPNSIKYIYDMGTFWLPRKGHPGGSLTKNLVENEYDLTSTLLGRHGQSYSRLFLGTPPAKLIGVLTIPETISKEIKIPTNDIGFNNNKIVPHLQTHDINHKWQTYYSYLPNLMNKMIVTHAQCKNLPKTGYVKTSGNSDQRPLVKLDHLGNVKQRELTLNYLYDAYVKNNVQLEQIGYIYNGPKITKSFIEKSINSIYHYHGTCPIGDVVDKNHKVNDTNNLYIADCSILSRPWPGSTSVPAAVSGIVTANKIINKINNPILEWVNSHEYSGITYNIVMKCLNKWRSVITNVPTNKPIQFTFSLSNDLEPNVLGAASITKYIIKDTLEIKELNEDNYYNDLKNRSVREVFPYSGNIILNKKIWNSKINKVDKYNNSSVYYTLLHELGHLLGIGPLWILYGVLLYDDKTEDFFYGGENGNREYKNLFPDLNVSYMPLENDGGAGTAIVHPEEGHEEGASKNNRYFNGIFHPGLDTELMTGWAERGEDVINLPLSRVTIGMIEDLGYSVDYDAADKFIINYKKK
;
A
#
# COMPACT_ATOMS: atom_id res chain seq x y z
N LYS A 1 -12.34 -57.38 43.98
CA LYS A 1 -11.51 -56.46 44.79
C LYS A 1 -12.17 -55.08 44.72
N ASP A 2 -13.28 -54.80 45.40
CA ASP A 2 -13.69 -55.04 46.82
C ASP A 2 -13.01 -54.02 47.75
N MET A 3 -13.67 -53.27 48.65
CA MET A 3 -15.10 -53.00 48.97
C MET A 3 -15.16 -51.51 49.51
N PHE A 4 -16.13 -50.90 50.21
CA PHE A 4 -17.27 -51.30 51.08
C PHE A 4 -18.41 -50.23 51.03
N PHE A 5 -19.61 -50.67 51.46
CA PHE A 5 -20.86 -50.03 51.93
C PHE A 5 -20.88 -48.52 52.29
N LEU A 6 -21.95 -47.72 52.08
CA LEU A 6 -23.44 -47.82 52.22
C LEU A 6 -24.02 -47.50 53.62
N ASN A 7 -24.85 -46.45 53.67
CA ASN A 7 -26.19 -46.35 54.33
C ASN A 7 -26.70 -44.88 54.27
N GLU A 8 -28.00 -44.53 54.29
CA GLU A 8 -29.26 -45.31 54.32
C GLU A 8 -30.42 -44.54 53.61
N ASN A 9 -31.64 -45.11 53.55
CA ASN A 9 -32.76 -44.58 52.74
C ASN A 9 -34.14 -45.04 53.28
N PRO A 10 -35.21 -44.20 53.25
CA PRO A 10 -36.52 -44.67 52.74
C PRO A 10 -37.28 -43.61 51.88
N ILE A 11 -37.77 -43.87 50.65
CA ILE A 11 -38.93 -44.72 50.24
C ILE A 11 -40.31 -44.11 50.67
N LYS A 12 -41.31 -43.73 49.83
CA LYS A 12 -41.69 -43.88 48.38
C LYS A 12 -42.03 -42.48 47.76
N GLY A 13 -42.37 -42.25 46.47
CA GLY A 13 -42.45 -43.09 45.25
C GLY A 13 -43.86 -43.27 44.62
N ILE A 14 -43.95 -43.42 43.27
CA ILE A 14 -45.06 -43.98 42.43
C ILE A 14 -46.31 -43.05 42.21
N GLN A 15 -46.86 -42.76 41.01
CA GLN A 15 -46.63 -43.16 39.59
C GLN A 15 -47.36 -42.21 38.57
N ARG A 16 -46.89 -42.10 37.31
CA ARG A 16 -47.62 -42.29 36.00
C ARG A 16 -46.97 -41.56 34.80
N LYS A 17 -47.29 -42.01 33.56
CA LYS A 17 -46.75 -41.54 32.26
C LYS A 17 -47.38 -40.19 31.83
N PRO A 18 -46.73 -39.43 30.92
CA PRO A 18 -47.06 -39.60 29.50
C PRO A 18 -45.85 -39.63 28.53
N THR A 19 -46.12 -39.97 27.27
CA THR A 19 -45.23 -39.80 26.11
C THR A 19 -45.92 -38.94 25.05
N ILE A 20 -45.16 -38.42 24.08
CA ILE A 20 -45.58 -37.47 23.02
C ILE A 20 -45.68 -36.01 23.55
N GLY A 21 -45.03 -35.01 22.94
CA GLY A 21 -44.05 -35.11 21.85
C GLY A 21 -43.48 -33.77 21.36
N LYS A 22 -42.33 -33.84 20.66
CA LYS A 22 -41.68 -32.78 19.88
C LYS A 22 -41.54 -31.39 20.51
N ASN A 23 -40.42 -31.19 21.21
CA ASN A 23 -39.56 -30.02 20.96
C ASN A 23 -38.10 -30.44 21.09
N LYS A 24 -37.25 -30.10 20.11
CA LYS A 24 -35.84 -30.50 20.08
C LYS A 24 -34.98 -29.39 20.69
N ILE A 25 -34.51 -29.61 21.91
CA ILE A 25 -33.39 -28.82 22.48
C ILE A 25 -32.10 -29.32 21.81
N VAL A 26 -31.27 -28.40 21.34
CA VAL A 26 -29.89 -28.66 20.89
C VAL A 26 -28.99 -27.59 21.50
N VAL A 27 -27.80 -28.01 21.95
CA VAL A 27 -26.82 -27.18 22.65
C VAL A 27 -26.34 -26.01 21.77
N LYS A 28 -26.14 -24.84 22.37
CA LYS A 28 -25.42 -23.71 21.75
C LYS A 28 -24.07 -23.52 22.43
N ASN A 29 -23.00 -23.51 21.64
CA ASN A 29 -21.67 -23.14 22.12
C ASN A 29 -21.57 -21.63 22.32
N SER A 30 -20.69 -21.23 23.24
CA SER A 30 -20.42 -19.83 23.59
C SER A 30 -19.52 -19.15 22.56
N ASN A 31 -20.08 -18.19 21.82
CA ASN A 31 -19.33 -17.11 21.16
C ASN A 31 -20.22 -15.87 21.16
N GLN A 32 -19.90 -14.88 21.98
CA GLN A 32 -20.55 -13.57 22.01
C GLN A 32 -19.50 -12.46 22.17
N VAL A 33 -18.91 -12.06 21.05
CA VAL A 33 -18.44 -10.67 20.90
C VAL A 33 -19.68 -9.78 20.82
N GLY A 34 -19.63 -8.60 21.44
CA GLY A 34 -20.80 -7.74 21.61
C GLY A 34 -21.42 -7.30 20.28
N LYS A 35 -22.72 -7.57 20.09
CA LYS A 35 -23.50 -6.89 19.06
C LYS A 35 -23.68 -5.43 19.45
N THR A 36 -23.21 -4.51 18.62
CA THR A 36 -23.72 -3.15 18.60
C THR A 36 -25.23 -3.18 18.30
N ASN A 37 -26.02 -2.39 19.03
CA ASN A 37 -27.44 -2.24 18.74
C ASN A 37 -27.60 -1.31 17.54
N GLU A 38 -27.69 -1.91 16.34
CA GLU A 38 -28.12 -1.19 15.15
C GLU A 38 -29.57 -0.73 15.31
N LYS A 39 -29.75 0.53 15.75
CA LYS A 39 -30.99 1.27 15.53
C LYS A 39 -31.25 1.28 14.01
N SER A 40 -32.26 0.55 13.57
CA SER A 40 -32.75 0.62 12.19
C SER A 40 -33.11 2.07 11.86
N ILE A 41 -32.70 2.54 10.68
CA ILE A 41 -33.05 3.88 10.21
C ILE A 41 -34.57 3.93 10.05
N LYS A 42 -35.23 4.88 10.74
CA LYS A 42 -36.65 5.15 10.51
C LYS A 42 -36.80 5.75 9.12
N ARG A 43 -37.38 4.99 8.19
CA ARG A 43 -37.88 5.54 6.92
C ARG A 43 -38.91 6.63 7.20
N GLU A 44 -38.91 7.67 6.38
CA GLU A 44 -39.93 8.73 6.34
C GLU A 44 -41.33 8.12 6.06
N LYS A 45 -42.42 8.76 6.51
CA LYS A 45 -43.71 8.08 6.67
C LYS A 45 -44.44 7.87 5.34
N ILE A 46 -44.75 6.62 5.04
CA ILE A 46 -45.34 6.20 3.75
C ILE A 46 -46.84 6.57 3.68
N ILE A 47 -47.24 7.24 2.60
CA ILE A 47 -48.64 7.50 2.21
C ILE A 47 -48.89 6.90 0.82
N LYS A 48 -50.09 6.34 0.57
CA LYS A 48 -50.45 5.64 -0.67
C LYS A 48 -51.39 6.45 -1.57
N ILE A 49 -51.07 6.56 -2.86
CA ILE A 49 -51.91 7.24 -3.88
C ILE A 49 -52.29 6.24 -4.99
N ASN A 50 -53.57 6.18 -5.35
CA ASN A 50 -54.14 5.13 -6.22
C ASN A 50 -54.95 5.67 -7.43
N ASN A 51 -54.37 6.51 -8.31
CA ASN A 51 -54.73 6.55 -9.75
C ASN A 51 -53.80 7.47 -10.57
N PRO A 52 -53.57 7.21 -11.88
CA PRO A 52 -52.60 7.97 -12.67
C PRO A 52 -53.05 9.36 -13.16
N THR A 53 -54.35 9.60 -13.32
CA THR A 53 -54.86 10.66 -14.22
C THR A 53 -54.95 12.08 -13.66
N ASN A 54 -54.52 12.34 -12.42
CA ASN A 54 -54.40 13.71 -11.90
C ASN A 54 -53.34 13.84 -10.78
N ILE A 55 -52.18 13.20 -10.99
CA ILE A 55 -51.09 13.10 -10.00
C ILE A 55 -50.59 14.48 -9.53
N GLU A 56 -50.34 15.39 -10.46
CA GLU A 56 -49.71 16.70 -10.19
C GLU A 56 -50.55 17.59 -9.26
N HIS A 57 -51.87 17.64 -9.46
CA HIS A 57 -52.76 18.43 -8.60
C HIS A 57 -52.88 17.86 -7.18
N GLN A 58 -52.83 16.52 -7.02
CA GLN A 58 -52.89 15.87 -5.71
C GLN A 58 -51.57 16.00 -4.94
N ILE A 59 -50.43 15.92 -5.63
CA ILE A 59 -49.09 16.19 -5.06
C ILE A 59 -49.07 17.58 -4.42
N ASN A 60 -49.47 18.62 -5.15
CA ASN A 60 -49.39 19.99 -4.67
C ASN A 60 -50.28 20.23 -3.43
N GLN A 61 -51.49 19.67 -3.39
CA GLN A 61 -52.37 19.75 -2.21
C GLN A 61 -51.77 19.04 -0.98
N MET A 62 -51.11 17.89 -1.15
CA MET A 62 -50.46 17.18 -0.04
C MET A 62 -49.18 17.88 0.46
N TYR A 63 -48.42 18.51 -0.44
CA TYR A 63 -47.19 19.25 -0.11
C TYR A 63 -47.46 20.41 0.87
N HIS A 64 -48.54 21.17 0.66
CA HIS A 64 -48.95 22.25 1.56
C HIS A 64 -49.57 21.74 2.88
N ALA A 65 -50.14 20.54 2.91
CA ALA A 65 -50.77 19.99 4.12
C ALA A 65 -49.74 19.53 5.17
N ASN A 66 -48.63 18.90 4.75
CA ASN A 66 -47.69 18.25 5.66
C ASN A 66 -46.70 19.20 6.37
N GLN A 67 -46.44 20.41 5.86
CA GLN A 67 -45.51 21.36 6.51
C GLN A 67 -45.93 21.72 7.96
N ASN A 68 -47.23 21.60 8.28
CA ASN A 68 -47.77 21.98 9.58
C ASN A 68 -47.64 20.91 10.70
N ASN A 69 -47.09 19.70 10.44
CA ASN A 69 -47.13 18.59 11.41
C ASN A 69 -45.92 17.64 11.39
N ALA A 70 -44.73 18.09 11.84
CA ALA A 70 -43.58 17.22 12.10
C ALA A 70 -42.86 17.55 13.43
N LYS A 71 -42.28 16.54 14.10
CA LYS A 71 -41.44 16.68 15.32
C LYS A 71 -40.02 16.17 15.07
N LYS A 72 -39.02 16.83 15.67
CA LYS A 72 -37.58 16.51 15.56
C LYS A 72 -37.28 15.02 15.84
N ILE A 73 -36.38 14.44 15.04
CA ILE A 73 -35.76 13.12 15.19
C ILE A 73 -34.24 13.30 14.92
N ASP A 74 -33.39 12.52 15.59
CA ASP A 74 -31.92 12.58 15.49
C ASP A 74 -31.42 12.50 14.03
N THR A 75 -30.46 13.36 13.67
CA THR A 75 -29.96 13.50 12.29
C THR A 75 -28.89 12.46 11.94
N ILE A 76 -29.09 11.78 10.80
CA ILE A 76 -28.06 11.00 10.10
C ILE A 76 -27.61 11.79 8.89
N ASN A 77 -26.30 11.91 8.67
CA ASN A 77 -25.75 12.63 7.52
C ASN A 77 -26.09 11.91 6.20
N TYR A 78 -26.35 12.68 5.15
CA TYR A 78 -26.56 12.17 3.80
C TYR A 78 -25.98 13.11 2.74
N PHE A 79 -25.77 12.58 1.54
CA PHE A 79 -25.50 13.37 0.33
C PHE A 79 -26.31 12.81 -0.84
N PHE A 80 -26.55 13.64 -1.85
CA PHE A 80 -27.15 13.22 -3.12
C PHE A 80 -26.07 13.06 -4.19
N VAL A 81 -26.15 11.97 -4.94
CA VAL A 81 -25.53 11.82 -6.26
C VAL A 81 -26.59 12.18 -7.30
N ARG A 82 -26.44 13.32 -7.97
CA ARG A 82 -27.26 13.75 -9.11
C ARG A 82 -26.66 13.17 -10.38
N LEU A 83 -27.45 12.44 -11.18
CA LEU A 83 -27.12 12.17 -12.58
C LEU A 83 -27.92 13.13 -13.46
N TYR A 84 -27.21 13.93 -14.25
CA TYR A 84 -27.78 14.87 -15.21
C TYR A 84 -27.91 14.21 -16.58
N PHE A 85 -29.07 14.41 -17.21
CA PHE A 85 -29.47 13.88 -18.49
C PHE A 85 -29.88 15.02 -19.41
N ASP A 86 -29.22 15.11 -20.56
CA ASP A 86 -29.66 15.95 -21.67
C ASP A 86 -30.71 15.20 -22.51
N SER A 87 -31.85 15.85 -22.71
CA SER A 87 -33.01 15.33 -23.43
C SER A 87 -32.97 15.75 -24.90
N GLN A 88 -32.97 14.79 -25.83
CA GLN A 88 -32.95 15.08 -27.28
C GLN A 88 -34.34 15.17 -27.93
N ASN A 89 -35.42 14.75 -27.26
CA ASN A 89 -36.80 14.95 -27.72
C ASN A 89 -37.80 14.86 -26.56
N ASN A 90 -39.05 15.30 -26.82
CA ASN A 90 -40.14 15.51 -25.84
C ASN A 90 -40.21 14.45 -24.72
N SER A 91 -39.64 14.78 -23.55
CA SER A 91 -39.01 13.82 -22.63
C SER A 91 -39.95 12.87 -21.91
N TYR A 92 -41.21 13.27 -21.69
CA TYR A 92 -42.13 12.57 -20.79
C TYR A 92 -42.52 11.16 -21.25
N LEU A 93 -42.55 10.90 -22.56
CA LEU A 93 -42.94 9.60 -23.14
C LEU A 93 -41.80 8.57 -23.16
N ALA A 94 -40.54 9.01 -23.24
CA ALA A 94 -39.40 8.11 -23.39
C ALA A 94 -39.11 7.28 -22.12
N LEU A 95 -39.53 7.77 -20.94
CA LEU A 95 -39.38 7.07 -19.66
C LEU A 95 -40.61 6.25 -19.23
N GLN A 96 -41.78 6.40 -19.88
CA GLN A 96 -42.96 5.63 -19.49
C GLN A 96 -42.77 4.12 -19.67
N ASN A 97 -41.88 3.71 -20.58
CA ASN A 97 -41.43 2.34 -20.73
C ASN A 97 -40.06 2.14 -20.06
N ASN A 98 -39.95 1.11 -19.23
CA ASN A 98 -38.71 0.60 -18.62
C ASN A 98 -37.97 1.51 -17.61
N ILE A 99 -38.52 2.66 -17.18
CA ILE A 99 -37.93 3.47 -16.07
C ILE A 99 -37.71 2.65 -14.78
N TRP A 100 -38.59 1.68 -14.48
CA TRP A 100 -38.43 0.79 -13.32
C TRP A 100 -37.17 -0.07 -13.38
N GLU A 101 -36.93 -0.73 -14.52
CA GLU A 101 -35.71 -1.52 -14.74
C GLU A 101 -34.48 -0.60 -14.73
N PHE A 102 -34.60 0.60 -15.30
CA PHE A 102 -33.52 1.58 -15.38
C PHE A 102 -33.10 2.14 -14.01
N LEU A 103 -34.04 2.57 -13.17
CA LEU A 103 -33.73 3.09 -11.84
C LEU A 103 -33.18 1.99 -10.92
N ASN A 104 -33.75 0.77 -10.97
CA ASN A 104 -33.22 -0.39 -10.24
C ASN A 104 -31.81 -0.78 -10.74
N PHE A 105 -31.55 -0.65 -12.04
CA PHE A 105 -30.23 -0.85 -12.62
C PHE A 105 -29.21 0.19 -12.10
N ILE A 106 -29.54 1.48 -12.11
CA ILE A 106 -28.69 2.55 -11.55
C ILE A 106 -28.43 2.30 -10.06
N HIS A 107 -29.47 2.03 -9.28
CA HIS A 107 -29.39 1.74 -7.85
C HIS A 107 -28.43 0.58 -7.57
N SER A 108 -28.64 -0.57 -8.20
CA SER A 108 -27.86 -1.78 -7.91
C SER A 108 -26.43 -1.72 -8.50
N LYS A 109 -26.17 -0.89 -9.51
CA LYS A 109 -24.79 -0.60 -9.93
C LYS A 109 -24.05 0.26 -8.90
N ILE A 110 -24.70 1.26 -8.31
CA ILE A 110 -24.09 2.09 -7.25
C ILE A 110 -23.89 1.28 -5.97
N GLU A 111 -24.89 0.52 -5.53
CA GLU A 111 -24.81 -0.48 -4.46
C GLU A 111 -23.56 -1.35 -4.58
N LYS A 112 -23.37 -2.01 -5.73
CA LYS A 112 -22.31 -3.00 -5.96
C LYS A 112 -20.95 -2.40 -6.25
N SER A 113 -20.88 -1.25 -6.93
CA SER A 113 -19.60 -0.56 -7.19
C SER A 113 -18.98 0.06 -5.93
N PHE A 114 -19.75 0.26 -4.86
CA PHE A 114 -19.28 0.85 -3.60
C PHE A 114 -19.46 -0.04 -2.37
N VAL A 115 -19.94 -1.27 -2.54
CA VAL A 115 -20.20 -2.26 -1.47
C VAL A 115 -21.02 -1.65 -0.32
N LEU A 116 -22.04 -0.87 -0.69
CA LEU A 116 -22.93 -0.20 0.25
C LEU A 116 -24.07 -1.13 0.67
N ASP A 117 -24.48 -1.05 1.94
CA ASP A 117 -25.73 -1.65 2.40
C ASP A 117 -26.93 -0.95 1.70
N PRO A 118 -27.79 -1.68 0.96
CA PRO A 118 -28.91 -1.10 0.23
C PRO A 118 -29.92 -0.38 1.13
N ASN A 119 -29.95 -0.64 2.45
CA ASN A 119 -30.79 0.11 3.39
C ASN A 119 -30.33 1.58 3.57
N ASN A 120 -29.10 1.91 3.20
CA ASN A 120 -28.52 3.25 3.27
C ASN A 120 -28.57 4.00 1.92
N ILE A 121 -29.21 3.42 0.89
CA ILE A 121 -29.32 4.00 -0.45
C ILE A 121 -30.81 4.22 -0.79
N GLN A 122 -31.15 5.37 -1.36
CA GLN A 122 -32.48 5.62 -1.93
C GLN A 122 -32.31 6.25 -3.32
N THR A 123 -33.07 5.78 -4.31
CA THR A 123 -33.03 6.27 -5.70
C THR A 123 -34.36 6.89 -6.08
N PHE A 124 -34.30 8.06 -6.71
CA PHE A 124 -35.45 8.91 -7.04
C PHE A 124 -35.33 9.36 -8.49
N TYR A 125 -36.46 9.66 -9.13
CA TYR A 125 -36.50 10.40 -10.39
C TYR A 125 -37.29 11.69 -10.20
N SER A 126 -36.74 12.80 -10.69
CA SER A 126 -37.31 14.13 -10.59
C SER A 126 -37.88 14.53 -11.93
N SER A 127 -39.21 14.62 -12.04
CA SER A 127 -39.91 14.97 -13.28
C SER A 127 -39.94 16.47 -13.57
N SER A 128 -39.46 17.32 -12.66
CA SER A 128 -39.39 18.77 -12.82
C SER A 128 -38.15 19.23 -13.62
N ASP A 129 -37.01 18.56 -13.43
CA ASP A 129 -35.76 18.78 -14.17
C ASP A 129 -35.39 17.60 -15.11
N ASN A 130 -36.15 16.48 -15.06
CA ASN A 130 -35.95 15.21 -15.77
C ASN A 130 -34.71 14.40 -15.35
N GLN A 131 -34.39 14.36 -14.06
CA GLN A 131 -33.10 13.88 -13.55
C GLN A 131 -33.18 12.76 -12.52
N VAL A 132 -32.13 11.92 -12.42
CA VAL A 132 -32.04 10.88 -11.39
C VAL A 132 -31.25 11.39 -10.19
N ARG A 133 -31.72 11.04 -8.98
CA ARG A 133 -31.04 11.31 -7.71
C ARG A 133 -30.79 10.01 -6.96
N VAL A 134 -29.66 9.91 -6.27
CA VAL A 134 -29.38 8.83 -5.33
C VAL A 134 -28.94 9.42 -3.99
N LYS A 135 -29.82 9.37 -2.98
CA LYS A 135 -29.54 9.80 -1.60
C LYS A 135 -28.79 8.66 -0.91
N ILE A 136 -27.62 8.96 -0.37
CA ILE A 136 -26.76 7.99 0.34
C ILE A 136 -26.58 8.49 1.78
N TYR A 137 -27.07 7.72 2.73
CA TYR A 137 -26.89 7.98 4.16
C TYR A 137 -25.53 7.44 4.61
N TYR A 138 -24.82 8.22 5.41
CA TYR A 138 -23.47 7.87 5.85
C TYR A 138 -23.22 8.29 7.31
N ARG A 139 -22.26 7.62 7.94
CA ARG A 139 -21.69 8.02 9.24
C ARG A 139 -20.20 8.36 9.14
N ASP A 140 -19.50 7.75 8.19
CA ASP A 140 -18.09 8.06 7.89
C ASP A 140 -17.98 9.02 6.68
N LEU A 141 -17.25 10.12 6.89
CA LEU A 141 -16.91 11.11 5.86
C LEU A 141 -16.09 10.52 4.70
N ASN A 142 -15.36 9.42 4.93
CA ASN A 142 -14.60 8.72 3.89
C ASN A 142 -15.51 8.23 2.75
N ILE A 143 -16.75 7.81 3.03
CA ILE A 143 -17.70 7.36 2.00
C ILE A 143 -17.96 8.47 0.97
N LYS A 144 -18.19 9.71 1.44
CA LYS A 144 -18.37 10.87 0.55
C LYS A 144 -17.10 11.16 -0.27
N ARG A 145 -15.92 11.06 0.36
CA ARG A 145 -14.62 11.28 -0.30
C ARG A 145 -14.32 10.23 -1.37
N ILE A 146 -14.63 8.96 -1.09
CA ILE A 146 -14.52 7.84 -2.03
C ILE A 146 -15.41 8.08 -3.26
N PHE A 147 -16.67 8.46 -3.06
CA PHE A 147 -17.58 8.81 -4.17
C PHE A 147 -17.03 9.93 -5.04
N ILE A 148 -16.63 11.06 -4.45
CA ILE A 148 -16.07 12.20 -5.19
C ILE A 148 -14.85 11.78 -6.03
N ASN A 149 -13.94 10.99 -5.47
CA ASN A 149 -12.72 10.55 -6.15
C ASN A 149 -12.94 9.51 -7.26
N THR A 150 -14.13 8.91 -7.37
CA THR A 150 -14.41 7.78 -8.29
C THR A 150 -15.59 8.00 -9.23
N CYS A 151 -16.34 9.11 -9.10
CA CYS A 151 -17.51 9.43 -9.94
C CYS A 151 -17.24 9.33 -11.45
N SER A 152 -16.05 9.66 -11.95
CA SER A 152 -15.70 9.55 -13.38
C SER A 152 -15.65 8.10 -13.89
N ASN A 153 -15.24 7.16 -13.04
CA ASN A 153 -15.24 5.73 -13.36
C ASN A 153 -16.68 5.17 -13.30
N LEU A 154 -17.46 5.60 -12.30
CA LEU A 154 -18.88 5.28 -12.17
C LEU A 154 -19.67 5.74 -13.41
N PHE A 155 -19.48 6.99 -13.83
CA PHE A 155 -20.09 7.59 -15.03
C PHE A 155 -19.79 6.76 -16.28
N SER A 156 -18.51 6.48 -16.53
CA SER A 156 -18.04 5.71 -17.69
C SER A 156 -18.69 4.32 -17.73
N ASN A 157 -18.70 3.61 -16.60
CA ASN A 157 -19.29 2.28 -16.48
C ASN A 157 -20.81 2.29 -16.65
N ILE A 158 -21.52 3.23 -16.03
CA ILE A 158 -22.98 3.37 -16.15
C ILE A 158 -23.37 3.67 -17.61
N ASN A 159 -22.74 4.66 -18.23
CA ASN A 159 -23.01 5.05 -19.62
C ASN A 159 -22.73 3.88 -20.60
N PHE A 160 -21.63 3.14 -20.39
CA PHE A 160 -21.31 1.93 -21.15
C PHE A 160 -22.37 0.83 -20.99
N PHE A 161 -22.78 0.47 -19.77
CA PHE A 161 -23.75 -0.61 -19.58
C PHE A 161 -25.14 -0.25 -20.10
N ILE A 162 -25.59 1.00 -19.96
CA ILE A 162 -26.90 1.44 -20.50
C ILE A 162 -26.90 1.30 -22.02
N LYS A 163 -25.85 1.76 -22.71
CA LYS A 163 -25.68 1.63 -24.17
C LYS A 163 -25.64 0.19 -24.68
N ASN A 164 -25.24 -0.77 -23.84
CA ASN A 164 -25.13 -2.19 -24.19
C ASN A 164 -26.29 -3.06 -23.66
N THR A 165 -27.33 -2.47 -23.06
CA THR A 165 -28.49 -3.22 -22.53
C THR A 165 -29.72 -2.98 -23.39
N THR A 166 -30.21 -4.03 -24.06
CA THR A 166 -31.32 -3.95 -25.03
C THR A 166 -32.61 -3.35 -24.48
N ASN A 167 -32.90 -3.52 -23.19
CA ASN A 167 -34.10 -2.96 -22.56
C ASN A 167 -34.06 -1.42 -22.41
N PHE A 168 -32.89 -0.79 -22.53
CA PHE A 168 -32.72 0.66 -22.33
C PHE A 168 -32.52 1.46 -23.63
N VAL A 169 -32.69 0.84 -24.80
CA VAL A 169 -32.53 1.50 -26.11
C VAL A 169 -33.47 2.70 -26.27
N ASN A 170 -34.68 2.67 -25.70
CA ASN A 170 -35.58 3.83 -25.71
C ASN A 170 -35.05 5.00 -24.88
N ILE A 171 -34.27 4.72 -23.83
CA ILE A 171 -33.67 5.73 -22.95
C ILE A 171 -32.40 6.28 -23.60
N THR A 172 -31.52 5.44 -24.16
CA THR A 172 -30.29 5.88 -24.85
C THR A 172 -30.54 6.78 -26.05
N ASN A 173 -31.69 6.61 -26.71
CA ASN A 173 -32.06 7.35 -27.92
C ASN A 173 -32.73 8.71 -27.62
N ASN A 174 -33.10 8.97 -26.35
CA ASN A 174 -33.78 10.20 -25.95
C ASN A 174 -33.02 10.96 -24.85
N PHE A 175 -32.17 10.29 -24.06
CA PHE A 175 -31.41 10.88 -22.95
C PHE A 175 -29.93 10.49 -23.02
N HIS A 176 -29.05 11.48 -22.91
CA HIS A 176 -27.62 11.29 -22.69
C HIS A 176 -27.27 11.67 -21.25
N ILE A 177 -26.58 10.81 -20.48
CA ILE A 177 -26.01 11.27 -19.20
C ILE A 177 -24.86 12.22 -19.52
N ASP A 178 -25.03 13.49 -19.18
CA ASP A 178 -24.04 14.56 -19.34
C ASP A 178 -23.09 14.57 -18.13
N THR A 179 -23.59 14.99 -16.97
CA THR A 179 -22.78 15.25 -15.77
C THR A 179 -23.25 14.39 -14.58
N ILE A 180 -22.33 14.05 -13.65
CA ILE A 180 -22.68 13.58 -12.30
C ILE A 180 -22.17 14.59 -11.27
N LYS A 181 -23.00 14.97 -10.28
CA LYS A 181 -22.60 15.86 -9.16
C LYS A 181 -22.91 15.22 -7.81
N VAL A 182 -22.00 15.37 -6.85
CA VAL A 182 -22.20 14.98 -5.44
C VAL A 182 -22.46 16.24 -4.62
N THR A 183 -23.58 16.30 -3.89
CA THR A 183 -24.03 17.52 -3.18
C THR A 183 -24.65 17.21 -1.82
N ASN A 184 -24.61 18.20 -0.92
CA ASN A 184 -25.26 18.16 0.41
C ASN A 184 -26.49 19.08 0.49
N GLU A 185 -26.88 19.73 -0.61
CA GLU A 185 -28.03 20.64 -0.67
C GLU A 185 -29.35 19.91 -0.37
N SER A 186 -30.23 20.52 0.44
CA SER A 186 -31.61 20.09 0.64
C SER A 186 -32.46 20.49 -0.58
N GLU A 187 -32.83 19.51 -1.39
CA GLU A 187 -33.58 19.75 -2.63
C GLU A 187 -35.09 19.89 -2.38
N LYS A 188 -35.62 21.07 -2.68
CA LYS A 188 -37.08 21.32 -2.75
C LYS A 188 -37.62 20.73 -4.05
N ASN A 189 -38.90 20.32 -4.05
CA ASN A 189 -39.60 19.70 -5.19
C ASN A 189 -39.11 18.30 -5.63
N VAL A 190 -38.46 17.51 -4.76
CA VAL A 190 -38.12 16.10 -5.06
C VAL A 190 -39.38 15.23 -5.01
N LEU A 191 -39.89 14.85 -6.18
CA LEU A 191 -41.13 14.08 -6.31
C LEU A 191 -40.92 12.57 -6.13
N GLY A 192 -40.69 12.17 -4.88
CA GLY A 192 -41.07 10.87 -4.33
C GLY A 192 -40.12 9.68 -4.50
N ILE A 193 -40.36 8.68 -3.63
CA ILE A 193 -39.81 7.33 -3.65
C ILE A 193 -40.85 6.40 -4.31
N PHE A 194 -40.39 5.33 -4.94
CA PHE A 194 -41.23 4.27 -5.47
C PHE A 194 -40.85 2.92 -4.84
N GLU A 195 -41.80 2.22 -4.21
CA GLU A 195 -41.60 0.89 -3.61
C GLU A 195 -42.85 0.04 -3.83
N ASN A 196 -42.72 -1.11 -4.51
CA ASN A 196 -43.81 -2.05 -4.84
C ASN A 196 -45.05 -1.39 -5.49
N ASP A 197 -44.91 -1.00 -6.76
CA ASP A 197 -45.97 -0.44 -7.63
C ASP A 197 -46.71 0.78 -7.04
N THR A 198 -46.05 1.50 -6.13
CA THR A 198 -46.65 2.56 -5.31
C THR A 198 -45.76 3.79 -5.32
N PHE A 199 -46.36 4.96 -5.55
CA PHE A 199 -45.71 6.26 -5.36
C PHE A 199 -45.82 6.73 -3.89
N ILE A 200 -44.71 7.21 -3.34
CA ILE A 200 -44.55 7.55 -1.92
C ILE A 200 -43.87 8.92 -1.80
N ILE A 201 -44.53 9.89 -1.18
CA ILE A 201 -43.93 11.20 -0.88
C ILE A 201 -43.22 11.12 0.48
N PRO A 202 -41.93 11.52 0.61
CA PRO A 202 -41.24 11.59 1.90
C PRO A 202 -41.72 12.76 2.77
N ASP A 203 -41.71 12.57 4.09
CA ASP A 203 -41.93 13.66 5.06
C ASP A 203 -40.74 14.63 5.07
N ILE A 204 -41.02 15.93 4.89
CA ILE A 204 -39.99 16.98 4.80
C ILE A 204 -39.64 17.52 6.20
N PRO A 205 -38.34 17.60 6.58
CA PRO A 205 -37.91 18.30 7.79
C PRO A 205 -38.17 19.81 7.70
N ILE A 206 -38.61 20.41 8.81
CA ILE A 206 -38.86 21.85 8.92
C ILE A 206 -37.54 22.63 8.83
N GLU A 207 -37.43 23.55 7.87
CA GLU A 207 -36.41 24.61 7.89
C GLU A 207 -36.79 25.65 8.96
N GLU A 208 -35.82 26.12 9.74
CA GLU A 208 -36.07 27.14 10.78
C GLU A 208 -36.32 28.50 10.11
N ASN A 209 -37.59 28.95 10.08
CA ASN A 209 -37.94 30.31 9.68
C ASN A 209 -37.23 31.30 10.62
N ILE A 210 -36.40 32.16 10.04
CA ILE A 210 -35.96 33.39 10.68
C ILE A 210 -37.13 34.38 10.56
N ASP A 211 -37.70 34.79 11.68
CA ASP A 211 -38.77 35.79 11.70
C ASP A 211 -38.32 37.13 11.10
N ASN A 212 -39.00 37.57 10.04
CA ASN A 212 -39.27 38.99 9.82
C ASN A 212 -40.58 39.14 9.03
N PRO A 213 -41.60 39.87 9.52
CA PRO A 213 -42.97 39.76 9.01
C PRO A 213 -43.39 40.84 7.99
N GLY A 214 -44.22 40.44 7.01
CA GLY A 214 -44.85 41.33 6.03
C GLY A 214 -43.96 41.67 4.83
N ILE A 215 -44.47 41.94 3.62
CA ILE A 215 -45.86 42.19 3.17
C ILE A 215 -46.11 41.43 1.84
N LEU A 216 -47.39 41.19 1.50
CA LEU A 216 -47.86 40.69 0.20
C LEU A 216 -48.42 41.85 -0.64
N GLU A 217 -48.49 41.67 -1.97
CA GLU A 217 -49.08 42.61 -2.96
C GLU A 217 -48.26 43.93 -3.13
N ASP A 218 -48.16 44.58 -4.29
CA ASP A 218 -48.41 44.17 -5.69
C ASP A 218 -47.70 45.17 -6.66
N ASP A 219 -47.98 45.07 -7.96
CA ASP A 219 -47.82 46.11 -9.00
C ASP A 219 -46.43 46.67 -9.39
N LEU A 220 -45.96 46.18 -10.54
CA LEU A 220 -45.75 46.95 -11.78
C LEU A 220 -45.54 48.48 -11.74
N ASP A 221 -44.37 48.86 -12.29
CA ASP A 221 -44.21 49.82 -13.41
C ASP A 221 -44.00 51.33 -13.12
N ILE A 222 -43.45 52.00 -14.14
CA ILE A 222 -43.27 53.45 -14.36
C ILE A 222 -42.43 54.21 -13.32
N GLY A 223 -41.16 54.48 -13.66
CA GLY A 223 -40.33 55.48 -12.98
C GLY A 223 -40.45 56.88 -13.59
N LEU A 224 -39.71 57.85 -13.04
CA LEU A 224 -39.39 59.14 -13.65
C LEU A 224 -38.12 59.74 -13.01
N ASP A 225 -37.47 60.65 -13.73
CA ASP A 225 -36.18 61.27 -13.38
C ASP A 225 -36.28 62.29 -12.22
N ILE A 226 -35.12 62.71 -11.69
CA ILE A 226 -34.79 64.13 -11.45
C ILE A 226 -33.27 64.30 -11.24
N ASP A 227 -32.79 65.50 -11.60
CA ASP A 227 -31.41 65.83 -11.99
C ASP A 227 -30.33 65.89 -10.88
N LEU A 228 -29.09 66.01 -11.38
CA LEU A 228 -27.92 66.57 -10.70
C LEU A 228 -28.11 68.07 -10.43
N ASP A 229 -27.57 68.61 -9.33
CA ASP A 229 -26.45 69.57 -9.36
C ASP A 229 -26.06 70.16 -7.98
N ILE A 230 -24.73 70.26 -7.75
CA ILE A 230 -23.94 71.47 -7.35
C ILE A 230 -24.59 72.41 -6.29
N ASP A 231 -23.98 72.76 -5.15
CA ASP A 231 -22.72 73.54 -4.99
C ASP A 231 -22.07 73.35 -3.57
N PRO A 232 -21.10 74.14 -3.02
CA PRO A 232 -19.77 73.60 -2.72
C PRO A 232 -19.24 73.95 -1.30
N ASN A 233 -17.90 73.98 -1.13
CA ASN A 233 -17.14 74.63 -0.05
C ASN A 233 -17.36 74.15 1.40
N VAL A 234 -16.56 73.16 1.82
CA VAL A 234 -15.82 73.23 3.10
C VAL A 234 -14.37 72.78 2.83
N ASP A 235 -13.41 73.38 3.53
CA ASP A 235 -11.98 73.35 3.20
C ASP A 235 -11.21 72.05 3.55
N LEU A 236 -9.99 71.99 3.02
CA LEU A 236 -8.95 71.01 3.34
C LEU A 236 -8.24 71.35 4.67
N ASP A 237 -7.72 70.34 5.37
CA ASP A 237 -6.42 70.38 6.11
C ASP A 237 -6.17 69.08 6.90
N VAL A 238 -5.25 68.23 6.41
CA VAL A 238 -4.31 67.41 7.21
C VAL A 238 -3.07 67.13 6.35
N ASP A 239 -1.87 67.44 6.84
CA ASP A 239 -0.62 67.28 6.10
C ASP A 239 -0.19 65.82 5.85
N ILE A 240 0.55 65.62 4.75
CA ILE A 240 1.36 64.43 4.45
C ILE A 240 2.76 64.91 4.12
N GLU A 241 3.79 64.45 4.85
CA GLU A 241 5.19 64.61 4.45
C GLU A 241 6.02 63.34 4.69
N ASN A 242 7.13 63.25 3.96
CA ASN A 242 8.26 62.33 4.15
C ASN A 242 8.06 60.85 3.77
N ILE A 243 7.74 60.62 2.49
CA ILE A 243 8.33 59.49 1.73
C ILE A 243 9.03 60.08 0.49
N PRO A 244 10.38 60.10 0.44
CA PRO A 244 11.13 60.32 -0.78
C PRO A 244 11.14 59.07 -1.67
N ASP A 245 10.73 59.24 -2.92
CA ASP A 245 10.84 58.28 -4.03
C ASP A 245 12.32 58.12 -4.48
N PHE A 246 12.63 57.09 -5.28
CA PHE A 246 13.31 57.26 -6.58
C PHE A 246 13.48 55.95 -7.38
N SER A 247 12.78 55.89 -8.51
CA SER A 247 13.15 55.33 -9.83
C SER A 247 13.89 53.99 -10.00
N ILE A 248 13.35 53.19 -10.92
CA ILE A 248 14.01 52.13 -11.69
C ILE A 248 15.12 52.71 -12.58
N ASP A 249 16.20 51.96 -12.82
CA ASP A 249 16.99 52.03 -14.07
C ASP A 249 17.74 50.69 -14.34
N GLU A 250 18.46 50.65 -15.47
CA GLU A 250 18.86 49.48 -16.28
C GLU A 250 19.89 48.48 -15.67
N TYR A 251 20.01 47.29 -16.28
CA TYR A 251 20.98 46.23 -15.95
C TYR A 251 21.67 45.71 -17.24
N GLU A 252 22.99 45.89 -17.37
CA GLU A 252 23.85 45.13 -18.30
C GLU A 252 25.20 44.77 -17.61
N ASP A 253 25.48 43.47 -17.59
CA ASP A 253 26.76 42.71 -17.63
C ASP A 253 28.05 43.05 -16.81
N GLU A 254 28.76 41.95 -16.50
CA GLU A 254 30.16 41.76 -16.02
C GLU A 254 30.52 42.40 -14.64
N ASP A 255 31.20 41.71 -13.71
CA ASP A 255 32.44 40.94 -13.88
C ASP A 255 32.65 39.84 -12.79
N ASP A 256 33.67 38.99 -12.96
CA ASP A 256 33.95 37.76 -12.19
C ASP A 256 34.51 37.97 -10.76
N ILE A 257 34.06 37.17 -9.77
CA ILE A 257 34.82 36.92 -8.51
C ILE A 257 34.90 35.42 -8.19
N ILE A 258 36.00 34.80 -8.60
CA ILE A 258 36.37 33.43 -8.23
C ILE A 258 37.01 33.42 -6.83
N ILE A 259 36.35 32.82 -5.84
CA ILE A 259 36.97 32.49 -4.53
C ILE A 259 37.36 31.01 -4.53
N ASN A 260 38.65 30.76 -4.74
CA ASN A 260 39.23 29.41 -4.76
C ASN A 260 40.13 29.22 -3.53
N ILE A 261 39.68 28.45 -2.53
CA ILE A 261 40.41 28.25 -1.26
C ILE A 261 40.48 26.76 -0.90
N HIS A 262 41.46 26.07 -1.48
CA HIS A 262 42.12 24.93 -0.84
C HIS A 262 43.60 25.27 -0.63
N ASN A 263 44.04 25.36 0.64
CA ASN A 263 45.41 25.03 1.09
C ASN A 263 45.55 25.14 2.62
N ASP A 264 45.44 23.99 3.27
CA ASP A 264 46.18 23.54 4.45
C ASP A 264 46.77 24.57 5.44
N LYS A 265 46.04 24.76 6.56
CA LYS A 265 46.49 24.26 7.87
C LYS A 265 45.31 24.12 8.83
N PRO A 266 45.35 23.18 9.79
CA PRO A 266 44.17 22.81 10.56
C PRO A 266 43.80 23.88 11.59
N PRO A 267 42.58 24.44 11.57
CA PRO A 267 42.02 25.07 12.76
C PRO A 267 41.80 23.99 13.83
N ILE A 268 42.07 24.30 15.09
CA ILE A 268 41.78 23.43 16.22
C ILE A 268 40.24 23.37 16.37
N LYS A 269 39.60 22.42 15.70
CA LYS A 269 38.14 22.26 15.73
C LYS A 269 37.70 21.84 17.14
N THR A 270 36.97 22.72 17.80
CA THR A 270 36.09 22.36 18.91
C THR A 270 35.04 21.35 18.43
N THR A 271 34.75 20.35 19.27
CA THR A 271 33.82 19.27 18.94
C THR A 271 32.40 19.80 18.76
N THR A 272 31.99 19.91 17.50
CA THR A 272 30.66 20.31 17.06
C THR A 272 30.04 19.14 16.29
N GLY A 273 29.26 18.32 17.00
CA GLY A 273 28.53 17.19 16.41
C GLY A 273 27.29 17.62 15.63
N TYR A 274 26.59 16.64 15.09
CA TYR A 274 25.26 16.80 14.49
C TYR A 274 24.18 16.40 15.50
N ASP A 275 23.07 17.12 15.53
CA ASP A 275 21.92 16.70 16.35
C ASP A 275 21.36 15.36 15.85
N PHE A 276 21.35 15.13 14.54
CA PHE A 276 20.88 13.89 13.91
C PHE A 276 21.87 13.36 12.85
N VAL A 277 22.24 12.08 12.94
CA VAL A 277 23.09 11.37 11.98
C VAL A 277 22.32 10.19 11.38
N ILE A 278 22.05 10.25 10.08
CA ILE A 278 21.25 9.29 9.32
C ILE A 278 22.19 8.48 8.42
N ILE A 279 22.19 7.16 8.59
CA ILE A 279 23.17 6.26 7.99
C ILE A 279 22.51 5.51 6.83
N GLY A 280 22.81 5.93 5.60
CA GLY A 280 22.22 5.44 4.36
C GLY A 280 21.19 6.40 3.76
N GLY A 281 21.44 6.89 2.55
CA GLY A 281 20.57 7.79 1.79
C GLY A 281 19.39 7.07 1.12
N SER A 282 18.77 6.08 1.78
CA SER A 282 17.60 5.37 1.27
C SER A 282 16.32 6.23 1.34
N PRO A 283 15.18 5.79 0.75
CA PRO A 283 13.92 6.53 0.86
C PRO A 283 13.50 6.79 2.31
N GLY A 284 13.77 5.86 3.23
CA GLY A 284 13.53 6.03 4.65
C GLY A 284 14.44 7.09 5.28
N GLY A 285 15.75 7.01 5.03
CA GLY A 285 16.71 8.00 5.52
C GLY A 285 16.42 9.42 5.02
N ILE A 286 16.04 9.57 3.76
CA ILE A 286 15.69 10.87 3.18
C ILE A 286 14.38 11.39 3.78
N MET A 287 13.34 10.55 3.97
CA MET A 287 12.11 11.01 4.61
C MET A 287 12.30 11.34 6.09
N THR A 288 13.14 10.60 6.82
CA THR A 288 13.52 10.97 8.19
C THR A 288 14.23 12.33 8.22
N ALA A 289 15.20 12.55 7.33
CA ALA A 289 15.93 13.82 7.24
C ALA A 289 14.99 14.99 6.91
N TYR A 290 14.12 14.81 5.92
CA TYR A 290 13.13 15.81 5.52
C TYR A 290 12.21 16.17 6.68
N THR A 291 11.55 15.20 7.31
CA THR A 291 10.60 15.45 8.40
C THR A 291 11.26 16.08 9.63
N LEU A 292 12.45 15.63 10.02
CA LEU A 292 13.20 16.25 11.12
C LEU A 292 13.65 17.68 10.79
N ALA A 293 14.11 17.94 9.56
CA ALA A 293 14.56 19.26 9.15
C ALA A 293 13.42 20.28 9.01
N THR A 294 12.22 19.84 8.63
CA THR A 294 11.03 20.71 8.56
C THR A 294 10.46 21.08 9.93
N GLU A 295 10.66 20.23 10.95
CA GLU A 295 10.30 20.54 12.33
C GLU A 295 11.38 21.42 13.00
N TYR A 296 12.65 21.04 12.85
CA TYR A 296 13.77 21.63 13.59
C TYR A 296 14.75 22.37 12.67
N ILE A 297 14.37 23.60 12.28
CA ILE A 297 15.16 24.44 11.37
C ILE A 297 16.53 24.86 11.94
N ASP A 298 16.71 24.81 13.26
CA ASP A 298 17.96 25.09 14.00
C ASP A 298 18.89 23.87 14.10
N LYS A 299 18.35 22.65 13.95
CA LYS A 299 19.05 21.39 14.22
C LYS A 299 19.82 20.88 13.01
N LYS A 300 21.06 20.46 13.24
CA LYS A 300 21.95 19.97 12.19
C LYS A 300 21.72 18.49 11.92
N ILE A 301 21.46 18.16 10.66
CA ILE A 301 21.26 16.79 10.19
C ILE A 301 22.36 16.42 9.22
N LEU A 302 22.95 15.23 9.39
CA LEU A 302 23.88 14.64 8.45
C LEU A 302 23.28 13.35 7.86
N ILE A 303 23.18 13.27 6.53
CA ILE A 303 23.01 12.00 5.84
C ILE A 303 24.38 11.48 5.39
N VAL A 304 24.68 10.24 5.74
CA VAL A 304 25.89 9.53 5.32
C VAL A 304 25.53 8.55 4.21
N GLU A 305 26.03 8.76 2.99
CA GLU A 305 25.78 7.90 1.83
C GLU A 305 27.06 7.19 1.35
N SER A 306 26.90 5.91 1.03
CA SER A 306 27.96 4.97 0.65
C SER A 306 28.49 5.12 -0.78
N ASN A 307 27.65 5.58 -1.72
CA ASN A 307 27.99 5.74 -3.13
C ASN A 307 28.90 6.96 -3.35
N THR A 308 29.83 6.86 -4.30
CA THR A 308 30.64 7.99 -4.81
C THR A 308 29.84 8.95 -5.68
N ASN A 309 28.82 8.45 -6.38
CA ASN A 309 28.02 9.23 -7.33
C ASN A 309 26.92 10.02 -6.61
N THR A 310 26.85 11.32 -6.91
CA THR A 310 25.84 12.21 -6.33
C THR A 310 24.50 12.13 -7.05
N LEU A 311 23.45 12.66 -6.42
CA LEU A 311 22.15 12.87 -7.08
C LEU A 311 22.26 13.69 -8.38
N ASP A 312 23.22 14.62 -8.46
CA ASP A 312 23.41 15.44 -9.66
C ASP A 312 24.23 14.74 -10.75
N ASN A 313 25.01 13.70 -10.41
CA ASN A 313 25.49 12.73 -11.40
C ASN A 313 24.31 11.94 -11.99
N TYR A 314 23.38 11.49 -11.15
CA TYR A 314 22.18 10.75 -11.58
C TYR A 314 21.27 11.59 -12.50
N LYS A 315 21.12 12.89 -12.23
CA LYS A 315 20.41 13.84 -13.11
C LYS A 315 21.14 14.09 -14.44
N LYS A 316 22.48 14.09 -14.46
CA LYS A 316 23.27 14.30 -15.70
C LYS A 316 23.06 13.19 -16.72
N GLU A 317 22.91 11.94 -16.26
CA GLU A 317 22.51 10.78 -17.09
C GLU A 317 21.02 10.80 -17.50
N LYS A 318 20.28 11.85 -17.14
CA LYS A 318 18.85 12.06 -17.41
C LYS A 318 17.92 11.03 -16.75
N TYR A 319 18.39 10.35 -15.71
CA TYR A 319 17.60 9.36 -14.97
C TYR A 319 16.50 9.98 -14.07
N ASN A 320 16.41 11.32 -14.03
CA ASN A 320 15.25 12.07 -13.56
C ASN A 320 14.07 12.08 -14.55
N ASN A 321 14.19 11.42 -15.71
CA ASN A 321 13.09 11.18 -16.65
C ASN A 321 12.60 9.72 -16.55
N THR A 322 11.29 9.50 -16.55
CA THR A 322 10.67 8.18 -16.38
C THR A 322 10.91 7.24 -17.57
N THR A 323 11.06 7.76 -18.79
CA THR A 323 11.39 6.92 -19.96
C THR A 323 12.75 6.24 -19.83
N LYS A 324 13.64 6.80 -18.98
CA LYS A 324 14.97 6.28 -18.65
C LYS A 324 15.00 5.38 -17.41
N TRP A 325 13.84 4.89 -16.95
CA TRP A 325 13.78 3.98 -15.79
C TRP A 325 14.62 2.72 -16.01
N TRP A 326 14.61 2.13 -17.20
CA TRP A 326 15.28 0.86 -17.49
C TRP A 326 16.80 1.00 -17.58
N GLU A 327 17.32 2.07 -18.20
CA GLU A 327 18.75 2.37 -18.18
C GLU A 327 19.23 2.65 -16.75
N ALA A 328 18.48 3.44 -15.98
CA ALA A 328 18.78 3.71 -14.57
C ALA A 328 18.75 2.45 -13.69
N SER A 329 17.84 1.50 -13.98
CA SER A 329 17.80 0.18 -13.34
C SER A 329 19.02 -0.69 -13.67
N ASN A 330 19.74 -0.40 -14.75
CA ASN A 330 20.86 -1.22 -15.21
C ASN A 330 22.23 -0.57 -14.99
N ASP A 331 22.32 0.73 -14.72
CA ASP A 331 23.60 1.39 -14.44
C ASP A 331 24.26 0.90 -13.13
N ASN A 332 25.49 0.41 -13.25
CA ASN A 332 26.30 -0.07 -12.13
C ASN A 332 26.83 1.08 -11.25
N ASN A 333 26.74 2.34 -11.68
CA ASN A 333 27.06 3.50 -10.82
C ASN A 333 26.06 3.71 -9.68
N TYR A 334 24.86 3.10 -9.77
CA TYR A 334 23.76 3.24 -8.80
C TYR A 334 23.18 1.89 -8.39
N LYS A 335 23.91 0.80 -8.64
CA LYS A 335 23.47 -0.58 -8.42
C LYS A 335 24.63 -1.49 -8.06
N ASN A 336 24.49 -2.20 -6.95
CA ASN A 336 25.43 -3.21 -6.46
C ASN A 336 24.80 -4.60 -6.53
N THR A 337 25.50 -5.55 -7.13
CA THR A 337 25.00 -6.91 -7.39
C THR A 337 25.97 -7.96 -6.86
N PHE A 338 25.44 -8.94 -6.12
CA PHE A 338 26.16 -10.10 -5.59
C PHE A 338 25.20 -11.30 -5.47
N THR A 339 25.67 -12.39 -4.84
CA THR A 339 24.87 -13.61 -4.65
C THR A 339 24.70 -13.96 -3.18
N ASP A 340 23.57 -14.57 -2.85
CA ASP A 340 23.34 -15.22 -1.56
C ASP A 340 24.10 -16.56 -1.46
N VAL A 341 24.06 -17.23 -0.29
CA VAL A 341 24.78 -18.50 -0.07
C VAL A 341 24.29 -19.67 -0.93
N ASP A 342 23.07 -19.59 -1.47
CA ASP A 342 22.48 -20.58 -2.37
C ASP A 342 22.70 -20.22 -3.86
N ASN A 343 23.44 -19.12 -4.14
CA ASN A 343 23.73 -18.52 -5.45
C ASN A 343 22.56 -17.74 -6.11
N ASN A 344 21.53 -17.39 -5.35
CA ASN A 344 20.49 -16.47 -5.84
C ASN A 344 21.06 -15.07 -6.02
N VAL A 345 20.59 -14.31 -7.00
CA VAL A 345 21.09 -12.94 -7.26
C VAL A 345 20.44 -11.95 -6.29
N ILE A 346 21.26 -11.08 -5.70
CA ILE A 346 20.86 -9.91 -4.91
C ILE A 346 21.33 -8.67 -5.70
N SER A 347 20.43 -7.69 -5.91
CA SER A 347 20.75 -6.47 -6.65
C SER A 347 20.15 -5.23 -5.97
N GLN A 348 20.98 -4.52 -5.21
CA GLN A 348 20.59 -3.34 -4.42
C GLN A 348 20.84 -2.04 -5.20
N GLY A 349 20.01 -1.02 -4.96
CA GLY A 349 20.27 0.35 -5.43
C GLY A 349 21.13 1.14 -4.44
N GLU A 350 22.09 1.92 -4.96
CA GLU A 350 23.05 2.72 -4.18
C GLU A 350 23.02 4.20 -4.58
N GLY A 351 23.29 5.11 -3.64
CA GLY A 351 23.20 6.57 -3.86
C GLY A 351 21.95 7.20 -3.22
N LEU A 352 21.81 8.53 -3.33
CA LEU A 352 20.79 9.30 -2.63
C LEU A 352 19.36 9.06 -3.20
N GLY A 353 18.71 8.04 -2.66
CA GLY A 353 17.43 7.45 -3.06
C GLY A 353 17.45 5.92 -2.98
N GLY A 354 18.63 5.29 -2.88
CA GLY A 354 18.82 3.85 -2.74
C GLY A 354 17.98 3.03 -3.72
N GLY A 355 17.15 2.13 -3.18
CA GLY A 355 16.29 1.25 -3.97
C GLY A 355 15.34 1.94 -4.96
N SER A 356 14.89 3.19 -4.72
CA SER A 356 14.01 3.89 -5.66
C SER A 356 14.73 4.44 -6.89
N LEU A 357 16.06 4.58 -6.84
CA LEU A 357 16.88 4.87 -8.01
C LEU A 357 16.97 3.64 -8.93
N HIS A 358 17.03 2.45 -8.33
CA HIS A 358 17.21 1.18 -9.01
C HIS A 358 15.89 0.57 -9.55
N PHE A 359 14.75 0.66 -8.84
CA PHE A 359 13.46 0.12 -9.30
C PHE A 359 12.40 1.21 -9.51
N GLY A 360 12.39 1.82 -10.70
CA GLY A 360 11.49 2.93 -11.05
C GLY A 360 10.05 2.55 -11.48
N LEU A 361 9.63 1.29 -11.30
CA LEU A 361 8.40 0.76 -11.90
C LEU A 361 7.11 1.20 -11.20
N GLN A 362 6.83 0.70 -10.00
CA GLN A 362 5.51 0.81 -9.36
C GLN A 362 5.61 1.42 -7.97
N TYR A 363 4.81 2.46 -7.74
CA TYR A 363 4.56 3.07 -6.44
C TYR A 363 3.27 2.42 -5.88
N ILE A 364 3.41 1.59 -4.86
CA ILE A 364 2.32 0.77 -4.31
C ILE A 364 1.94 1.31 -2.93
N ASP A 365 0.81 2.01 -2.86
CA ASP A 365 0.24 2.60 -1.62
C ASP A 365 -1.28 2.37 -1.51
N HIS A 366 -1.81 1.34 -2.19
CA HIS A 366 -3.21 0.94 -2.09
C HIS A 366 -3.61 0.65 -0.64
N TYR A 367 -4.60 1.38 -0.11
CA TYR A 367 -4.97 1.31 1.31
C TYR A 367 -5.43 -0.09 1.73
N ASP A 368 -6.09 -0.84 0.84
CA ASP A 368 -6.47 -2.24 1.05
C ASP A 368 -5.28 -3.20 1.16
N LEU A 369 -4.07 -2.77 0.78
CA LEU A 369 -2.80 -3.46 1.04
C LEU A 369 -2.10 -2.95 2.31
N VAL A 370 -2.15 -1.63 2.56
CA VAL A 370 -1.62 -0.98 3.78
C VAL A 370 -2.28 -1.56 5.02
N ASP A 371 -3.61 -1.58 5.04
CA ASP A 371 -4.42 -1.85 6.23
C ASP A 371 -4.44 -3.35 6.61
N LEU A 372 -3.80 -4.23 5.83
CA LEU A 372 -3.71 -5.67 6.11
C LEU A 372 -2.81 -6.01 7.31
N ASP A 373 -1.69 -5.30 7.46
CA ASP A 373 -0.70 -5.49 8.55
C ASP A 373 -0.18 -4.14 9.12
N TYR A 374 -0.39 -3.01 8.43
CA TYR A 374 0.26 -1.72 8.71
C TYR A 374 -0.73 -0.54 8.78
N ALA A 375 -1.99 -0.80 9.19
CA ALA A 375 -3.03 0.22 9.34
C ALA A 375 -2.62 1.40 10.26
N ASP A 376 -1.78 1.14 11.26
CA ASP A 376 -1.24 2.18 12.16
C ASP A 376 -0.38 3.23 11.43
N TRP A 377 0.13 2.93 10.22
CA TRP A 377 0.94 3.83 9.39
C TRP A 377 0.13 4.52 8.27
N HIS A 378 -1.19 4.32 8.21
CA HIS A 378 -2.04 4.80 7.11
C HIS A 378 -1.95 6.33 6.92
N LYS A 379 -1.79 7.10 8.01
CA LYS A 379 -1.62 8.56 7.95
C LYS A 379 -0.31 8.95 7.28
N GLU A 380 0.78 8.25 7.57
CA GLU A 380 2.10 8.47 7.01
C GLU A 380 2.20 8.02 5.54
N PHE A 381 1.44 7.00 5.12
CA PHE A 381 1.23 6.69 3.69
C PHE A 381 0.53 7.85 2.95
N VAL A 382 -0.54 8.42 3.53
CA VAL A 382 -1.22 9.61 2.99
C VAL A 382 -0.29 10.82 2.95
N GLN A 383 0.48 11.06 4.01
CA GLN A 383 1.49 12.13 4.09
C GLN A 383 2.54 11.97 2.98
N LEU A 384 3.07 10.76 2.76
CA LEU A 384 4.05 10.49 1.72
C LEU A 384 3.49 10.74 0.31
N SER A 385 2.26 10.28 0.01
CA SER A 385 1.60 10.58 -1.28
C SER A 385 1.25 12.06 -1.45
N ASN A 386 1.13 12.84 -0.37
CA ASN A 386 0.95 14.28 -0.41
C ASN A 386 2.27 15.07 -0.57
N ILE A 387 3.42 14.49 -0.20
CA ILE A 387 4.76 15.09 -0.38
C ILE A 387 5.31 14.80 -1.78
N LEU A 388 5.07 13.60 -2.31
CA LEU A 388 5.66 13.13 -3.57
C LEU A 388 4.74 13.27 -4.81
N HIS A 389 3.45 13.52 -4.61
CA HIS A 389 2.41 13.58 -5.66
C HIS A 389 2.44 12.47 -6.75
N PRO A 390 2.65 11.18 -6.42
CA PRO A 390 2.78 10.10 -7.39
C PRO A 390 1.51 9.87 -8.22
N GLN A 391 1.68 9.76 -9.54
CA GLN A 391 0.59 9.68 -10.51
C GLN A 391 0.26 8.24 -10.95
N THR A 392 -1.02 8.00 -11.25
CA THR A 392 -1.56 6.79 -11.88
C THR A 392 -1.92 7.08 -13.35
N TYR A 393 -1.70 6.12 -14.26
CA TYR A 393 -2.17 6.27 -15.65
C TYR A 393 -3.70 6.23 -15.73
N LYS A 394 -4.27 7.19 -16.48
CA LYS A 394 -5.70 7.28 -16.75
C LYS A 394 -6.10 6.37 -17.91
N TYR A 395 -7.22 5.66 -17.73
CA TYR A 395 -7.79 4.76 -18.73
C TYR A 395 -9.07 5.34 -19.31
N GLY A 396 -9.28 5.17 -20.62
CA GLY A 396 -10.48 5.66 -21.29
C GLY A 396 -10.44 5.54 -22.80
N ILE A 397 -11.58 5.82 -23.43
CA ILE A 397 -11.78 5.80 -24.89
C ILE A 397 -12.29 7.18 -25.32
N SER A 398 -11.70 7.76 -26.36
CA SER A 398 -12.25 8.88 -27.13
C SER A 398 -12.55 8.43 -28.56
N GLU A 399 -13.19 9.28 -29.36
CA GLU A 399 -13.71 8.94 -30.69
C GLU A 399 -12.69 8.27 -31.63
N ASN A 400 -11.39 8.56 -31.47
CA ASN A 400 -10.32 8.05 -32.33
C ASN A 400 -9.15 7.42 -31.54
N ASN A 401 -9.22 7.27 -30.21
CA ASN A 401 -8.08 6.79 -29.40
C ASN A 401 -8.48 6.06 -28.11
N THR A 402 -7.56 5.23 -27.60
CA THR A 402 -7.70 4.54 -26.31
C THR A 402 -6.46 4.81 -25.45
N PHE A 403 -6.66 5.21 -24.20
CA PHE A 403 -5.61 5.63 -23.28
C PHE A 403 -5.38 4.59 -22.16
N PRO A 404 -4.14 4.38 -21.69
CA PRO A 404 -2.88 4.93 -22.24
C PRO A 404 -2.46 4.27 -23.57
N SER A 405 -2.96 3.07 -23.87
CA SER A 405 -3.07 2.52 -25.24
C SER A 405 -4.19 1.47 -25.28
N LYS A 406 -4.58 1.01 -26.48
CA LYS A 406 -5.54 -0.10 -26.61
C LYS A 406 -5.07 -1.38 -25.90
N ALA A 407 -3.78 -1.73 -26.02
CA ALA A 407 -3.24 -2.94 -25.40
C ALA A 407 -3.35 -2.92 -23.87
N HIS A 408 -3.10 -1.75 -23.25
CA HIS A 408 -3.33 -1.55 -21.82
C HIS A 408 -4.80 -1.72 -21.44
N PHE A 409 -5.70 -1.09 -22.20
CA PHE A 409 -7.14 -1.15 -21.93
C PHE A 409 -7.69 -2.58 -22.07
N ASP A 410 -7.28 -3.30 -23.12
CA ASP A 410 -7.58 -4.72 -23.31
C ASP A 410 -7.11 -5.54 -22.10
N LEU A 411 -5.86 -5.33 -21.66
CA LEU A 411 -5.26 -6.06 -20.53
C LEU A 411 -5.95 -5.77 -19.19
N LEU A 412 -6.14 -4.49 -18.83
CA LEU A 412 -6.84 -4.10 -17.60
C LEU A 412 -8.28 -4.63 -17.60
N SER A 413 -8.99 -4.51 -18.73
CA SER A 413 -10.37 -4.96 -18.90
C SER A 413 -10.50 -6.47 -18.73
N GLU A 414 -9.61 -7.27 -19.32
CA GLU A 414 -9.66 -8.73 -19.20
C GLU A 414 -9.36 -9.20 -17.78
N LEU A 415 -8.26 -8.72 -17.18
CA LEU A 415 -7.86 -9.10 -15.83
C LEU A 415 -8.95 -8.76 -14.79
N SER A 416 -9.64 -7.62 -14.98
CA SER A 416 -10.73 -7.15 -14.11
C SER A 416 -12.05 -7.94 -14.25
N LYS A 417 -12.17 -8.90 -15.18
CA LYS A 417 -13.33 -9.81 -15.25
C LYS A 417 -13.25 -10.94 -14.22
N SER A 418 -12.05 -11.25 -13.72
CA SER A 418 -11.86 -12.37 -12.79
C SER A 418 -12.42 -12.04 -11.41
N GLN A 419 -13.24 -12.94 -10.86
CA GLN A 419 -13.73 -12.85 -9.48
C GLN A 419 -12.76 -13.47 -8.46
N GLU A 420 -11.70 -14.13 -8.93
CA GLU A 420 -10.68 -14.78 -8.09
C GLU A 420 -9.38 -13.94 -7.97
N MET A 421 -9.33 -12.79 -8.64
CA MET A 421 -8.15 -11.91 -8.68
C MET A 421 -8.55 -10.45 -8.44
N ILE A 422 -7.72 -9.72 -7.71
CA ILE A 422 -7.80 -8.26 -7.61
C ILE A 422 -6.83 -7.69 -8.65
N THR A 423 -7.28 -6.73 -9.46
CA THR A 423 -6.44 -6.04 -10.46
C THR A 423 -6.15 -4.62 -10.02
N TYR A 424 -4.87 -4.27 -9.89
CA TYR A 424 -4.40 -2.96 -9.47
C TYR A 424 -3.86 -2.16 -10.65
N ASN A 425 -4.27 -0.90 -10.72
CA ASN A 425 -3.66 0.14 -11.54
C ASN A 425 -2.77 0.98 -10.62
N ASN A 426 -1.55 0.51 -10.39
CA ASN A 426 -0.63 1.13 -9.44
C ASN A 426 -0.23 2.54 -9.89
N LYS A 427 0.14 3.39 -8.94
CA LYS A 427 0.89 4.61 -9.25
C LYS A 427 2.28 4.23 -9.76
N ILE A 428 2.97 5.19 -10.39
CA ILE A 428 4.40 5.04 -10.74
C ILE A 428 5.23 6.10 -10.01
N TYR A 429 6.56 5.98 -10.09
CA TYR A 429 7.50 6.99 -9.57
C TYR A 429 7.57 8.24 -10.47
N SER A 430 6.41 8.87 -10.73
CA SER A 430 6.26 10.09 -11.51
C SER A 430 5.33 11.07 -10.81
N ASP A 431 5.77 12.30 -10.66
CA ASP A 431 5.00 13.46 -10.17
C ASP A 431 4.30 14.20 -11.32
N ASN A 432 4.77 14.02 -12.56
CA ASN A 432 4.14 14.56 -13.76
C ASN A 432 4.32 13.67 -15.02
N LEU A 433 3.25 12.96 -15.41
CA LEU A 433 3.19 12.12 -16.61
C LEU A 433 3.22 12.88 -17.95
N SER A 434 3.03 14.21 -17.96
CA SER A 434 3.08 15.02 -19.18
C SER A 434 4.49 15.44 -19.58
N THR A 435 5.40 15.56 -18.60
CA THR A 435 6.82 15.90 -18.80
C THR A 435 7.74 14.69 -18.66
N ASP A 436 7.17 13.50 -18.48
CA ASP A 436 7.87 12.25 -18.15
C ASP A 436 8.83 12.45 -16.94
N SER A 437 8.40 13.23 -15.94
CA SER A 437 9.20 13.57 -14.74
C SER A 437 9.22 12.42 -13.73
N ARG A 438 10.40 12.07 -13.20
CA ARG A 438 10.58 10.98 -12.23
C ARG A 438 10.80 11.52 -10.81
N ILE A 439 10.08 10.95 -9.85
CA ILE A 439 10.24 11.22 -8.43
C ILE A 439 11.61 10.72 -7.95
N LEU A 440 12.47 11.66 -7.53
CA LEU A 440 13.74 11.38 -6.86
C LEU A 440 13.68 11.96 -5.44
N TYR A 441 13.65 11.08 -4.43
CA TYR A 441 13.54 11.48 -3.01
C TYR A 441 14.56 12.55 -2.61
N GLY A 442 15.81 12.44 -3.08
CA GLY A 442 16.87 13.40 -2.73
C GLY A 442 16.62 14.85 -3.17
N ASN A 443 15.68 15.11 -4.10
CA ASN A 443 15.26 16.47 -4.45
C ASN A 443 14.60 17.19 -3.26
N LEU A 444 13.97 16.46 -2.33
CA LEU A 444 13.35 17.04 -1.13
C LEU A 444 14.37 17.73 -0.21
N LEU A 445 15.65 17.38 -0.33
CA LEU A 445 16.73 17.94 0.49
C LEU A 445 17.35 19.20 -0.10
N SER A 446 17.15 19.48 -1.40
CA SER A 446 17.90 20.53 -2.12
C SER A 446 17.66 21.96 -1.61
N ASN A 447 16.61 22.19 -0.81
CA ASN A 447 16.29 23.48 -0.22
C ASN A 447 16.50 23.54 1.32
N LEU A 448 16.94 22.45 1.96
CA LEU A 448 17.05 22.33 3.41
C LEU A 448 18.45 22.72 3.90
N LYS A 449 18.60 23.98 4.32
CA LYS A 449 19.88 24.58 4.75
C LYS A 449 20.53 23.93 5.98
N ASN A 450 19.82 23.06 6.68
CA ASN A 450 20.23 22.35 7.89
C ASN A 450 20.55 20.85 7.66
N VAL A 451 20.50 20.37 6.41
CA VAL A 451 20.82 18.98 6.04
C VAL A 451 22.11 18.91 5.21
N ASP A 452 23.18 18.39 5.80
CA ASP A 452 24.39 17.99 5.10
C ASP A 452 24.24 16.58 4.49
N VAL A 453 24.82 16.34 3.32
CA VAL A 453 24.91 15.00 2.71
C VAL A 453 26.36 14.65 2.39
N LYS A 454 26.92 13.66 3.08
CA LYS A 454 28.30 13.18 2.90
C LYS A 454 28.32 11.87 2.12
N TYR A 455 28.73 11.94 0.86
CA TYR A 455 28.88 10.80 -0.06
C TYR A 455 30.18 10.00 0.20
N ASN A 456 30.36 8.90 -0.54
CA ASN A 456 31.53 8.00 -0.48
C ASN A 456 31.91 7.52 0.94
N THR A 457 30.94 7.46 1.86
CA THR A 457 31.22 7.21 3.28
C THR A 457 30.50 5.96 3.75
N LYS A 458 31.27 4.91 4.05
CA LYS A 458 30.74 3.61 4.50
C LYS A 458 30.92 3.47 6.01
N ILE A 459 29.82 3.41 6.75
CA ILE A 459 29.81 3.15 8.19
C ILE A 459 30.07 1.67 8.46
N LYS A 460 30.97 1.41 9.40
CA LYS A 460 31.37 0.08 9.87
C LYS A 460 30.55 -0.35 11.08
N ASN A 461 30.43 0.52 12.09
CA ASN A 461 29.74 0.27 13.35
C ASN A 461 29.31 1.59 14.04
N ILE A 462 28.40 1.47 15.01
CA ILE A 462 28.06 2.50 16.01
C ILE A 462 29.00 2.33 17.23
N ASN A 463 29.32 3.42 17.90
CA ASN A 463 30.06 3.46 19.16
C ASN A 463 29.11 3.90 20.29
N PHE A 464 29.18 3.22 21.44
CA PHE A 464 28.32 3.48 22.59
C PHE A 464 29.11 3.93 23.82
N ALA A 465 28.49 4.79 24.62
CA ALA A 465 28.89 5.06 25.99
C ALA A 465 27.67 4.83 26.91
N ASN A 466 27.73 3.82 27.79
CA ASN A 466 26.63 3.45 28.69
C ASN A 466 25.29 3.24 27.94
N ASN A 467 25.34 2.43 26.87
CA ASN A 467 24.26 2.14 25.93
C ASN A 467 23.69 3.34 25.13
N ILE A 468 24.20 4.57 25.33
CA ILE A 468 23.88 5.73 24.49
C ILE A 468 24.79 5.70 23.26
N ALA A 469 24.22 5.76 22.06
CA ALA A 469 24.98 5.94 20.82
C ALA A 469 25.56 7.38 20.79
N THR A 470 26.88 7.53 20.61
CA THR A 470 27.56 8.84 20.68
C THR A 470 28.36 9.19 19.42
N SER A 471 28.72 8.18 18.64
CA SER A 471 29.37 8.32 17.34
C SER A 471 29.16 7.08 16.48
N CYS A 472 29.39 7.20 15.19
CA CYS A 472 29.61 6.05 14.31
C CYS A 472 31.03 6.10 13.74
N GLN A 473 31.61 4.91 13.45
CA GLN A 473 32.93 4.80 12.83
C GLN A 473 32.79 4.35 11.37
N THR A 474 33.58 4.95 10.49
CA THR A 474 33.71 4.52 9.08
C THR A 474 34.66 3.32 8.93
N TYR A 475 34.70 2.69 7.75
CA TYR A 475 35.67 1.62 7.47
C TYR A 475 37.13 2.11 7.37
N ASP A 476 37.36 3.37 6.96
CA ASP A 476 38.66 4.04 6.96
C ASP A 476 39.05 4.66 8.32
N GLY A 477 38.15 4.61 9.30
CA GLY A 477 38.44 4.87 10.72
C GLY A 477 38.02 6.25 11.24
N GLU A 478 37.45 7.11 10.41
CA GLU A 478 36.86 8.39 10.82
C GLU A 478 35.73 8.17 11.84
N ILE A 479 35.60 9.08 12.81
CA ILE A 479 34.57 9.05 13.86
C ILE A 479 33.66 10.26 13.68
N ILE A 480 32.37 10.01 13.41
CA ILE A 480 31.33 11.02 13.22
C ILE A 480 30.48 11.08 14.49
N TYR A 481 30.44 12.23 15.15
CA TYR A 481 29.73 12.45 16.41
C TYR A 481 28.34 13.05 16.19
N GLY A 482 27.39 12.68 17.05
CA GLY A 482 26.07 13.29 17.10
C GLY A 482 25.21 12.80 18.26
N ASP A 483 24.05 13.43 18.44
CA ASP A 483 23.15 13.17 19.57
C ASP A 483 22.16 12.03 19.29
N TYR A 484 21.73 11.88 18.04
CA TYR A 484 20.80 10.84 17.58
C TYR A 484 21.29 10.13 16.33
N PHE A 485 21.21 8.80 16.30
CA PHE A 485 21.60 7.96 15.17
C PHE A 485 20.39 7.22 14.60
N ILE A 486 20.21 7.27 13.28
CA ILE A 486 19.12 6.58 12.58
C ILE A 486 19.71 5.71 11.47
N MET A 487 19.51 4.40 11.58
CA MET A 487 19.90 3.42 10.57
C MET A 487 18.89 3.39 9.42
N SER A 488 19.38 3.61 8.20
CA SER A 488 18.60 3.67 6.97
C SER A 488 19.32 3.03 5.78
N ALA A 489 20.26 2.10 6.05
CA ALA A 489 21.10 1.44 5.04
C ALA A 489 20.39 0.25 4.33
N GLY A 490 19.13 -0.01 4.66
CA GLY A 490 18.29 -1.03 4.04
C GLY A 490 18.50 -2.43 4.63
N ALA A 491 17.58 -3.34 4.25
CA ALA A 491 17.44 -4.66 4.86
C ALA A 491 18.72 -5.52 4.94
N ILE A 492 19.71 -5.29 4.09
CA ILE A 492 20.97 -6.06 4.13
C ILE A 492 22.07 -5.33 4.92
N GLN A 493 22.29 -4.03 4.70
CA GLN A 493 23.44 -3.34 5.31
C GLN A 493 23.16 -2.85 6.74
N THR A 494 21.92 -2.50 7.08
CA THR A 494 21.51 -2.12 8.44
C THR A 494 21.83 -3.21 9.48
N PRO A 495 21.40 -4.48 9.34
CA PRO A 495 21.76 -5.54 10.30
C PRO A 495 23.26 -5.86 10.33
N VAL A 496 24.02 -5.60 9.26
CA VAL A 496 25.48 -5.82 9.24
C VAL A 496 26.19 -4.79 10.11
N ILE A 497 25.82 -3.52 10.00
CA ILE A 497 26.39 -2.44 10.84
C ILE A 497 26.01 -2.67 12.31
N LEU A 498 24.78 -3.09 12.60
CA LEU A 498 24.33 -3.42 13.95
C LEU A 498 25.08 -4.62 14.55
N GLN A 499 25.29 -5.70 13.79
CA GLN A 499 26.11 -6.84 14.23
C GLN A 499 27.58 -6.44 14.48
N ASN A 500 28.17 -5.62 13.62
CA ASN A 500 29.51 -5.03 13.86
C ASN A 500 29.55 -4.10 15.08
N SER A 501 28.39 -3.68 15.59
CA SER A 501 28.21 -2.87 16.81
C SER A 501 27.85 -3.73 18.04
N ASN A 502 27.94 -5.06 17.94
CA ASN A 502 27.56 -6.07 18.95
C ASN A 502 26.05 -6.15 19.26
N ILE A 503 25.18 -5.77 18.32
CA ILE A 503 23.72 -5.91 18.45
C ILE A 503 23.24 -7.12 17.65
N GLU A 504 22.58 -8.07 18.30
CA GLU A 504 22.02 -9.24 17.62
C GLU A 504 20.81 -8.85 16.75
N CYS A 505 20.88 -9.20 15.47
CA CYS A 505 19.82 -8.96 14.48
C CYS A 505 20.08 -9.83 13.23
N GLY A 506 19.25 -9.68 12.19
CA GLY A 506 19.39 -10.42 10.93
C GLY A 506 19.07 -11.92 11.03
N ASN A 507 18.34 -12.33 12.09
CA ASN A 507 17.94 -13.72 12.35
C ASN A 507 16.80 -14.24 11.44
N GLN A 508 16.18 -13.33 10.68
CA GLN A 508 15.25 -13.65 9.59
C GLN A 508 15.48 -12.67 8.43
N ILE A 509 15.00 -13.01 7.24
CA ILE A 509 14.74 -12.07 6.14
C ILE A 509 13.48 -12.52 5.40
N PHE A 510 12.68 -11.56 4.95
CA PHE A 510 11.64 -11.77 3.96
C PHE A 510 12.17 -11.31 2.60
N ASP A 511 11.95 -12.09 1.55
CA ASP A 511 12.06 -11.64 0.16
C ASP A 511 11.02 -12.38 -0.69
N HIS A 512 10.56 -11.75 -1.76
CA HIS A 512 9.60 -12.34 -2.68
C HIS A 512 10.33 -13.18 -3.74
N GLY A 513 10.16 -14.49 -3.68
CA GLY A 513 10.53 -15.38 -4.77
C GLY A 513 9.49 -15.36 -5.88
N GLY A 514 9.93 -15.22 -7.13
CA GLY A 514 9.06 -15.26 -8.31
C GLY A 514 9.75 -15.84 -9.53
N PHE A 515 8.97 -16.18 -10.56
CA PHE A 515 9.45 -16.68 -11.85
C PHE A 515 8.82 -15.90 -13.00
N THR A 516 9.58 -15.72 -14.08
CA THR A 516 9.23 -14.83 -15.19
C THR A 516 9.01 -15.60 -16.48
N LEU A 517 7.92 -15.27 -17.18
CA LEU A 517 7.53 -15.83 -18.47
C LEU A 517 7.48 -14.74 -19.54
N LEU A 518 7.73 -15.12 -20.80
CA LEU A 518 7.65 -14.24 -21.97
C LEU A 518 6.49 -14.67 -22.87
N TYR A 519 5.53 -13.77 -23.09
CA TYR A 519 4.36 -13.99 -23.93
C TYR A 519 4.51 -13.27 -25.28
N ASP A 520 4.17 -13.97 -26.35
CA ASP A 520 3.90 -13.40 -27.67
C ASP A 520 2.46 -12.88 -27.72
N LYS A 521 2.16 -11.86 -28.54
CA LYS A 521 0.78 -11.57 -28.96
C LYS A 521 0.57 -12.06 -30.37
N LEU A 522 -0.41 -12.94 -30.58
CA LEU A 522 -0.79 -13.36 -31.92
C LEU A 522 -1.75 -12.35 -32.57
N VAL A 523 -1.52 -12.09 -33.84
CA VAL A 523 -2.40 -11.31 -34.73
C VAL A 523 -2.75 -12.15 -35.96
N ASP A 524 -3.93 -11.92 -36.52
CA ASP A 524 -4.38 -12.54 -37.76
C ASP A 524 -3.76 -11.84 -38.97
N GLU A 525 -3.03 -12.57 -39.80
CA GLU A 525 -2.42 -12.10 -41.04
C GLU A 525 -3.02 -12.84 -42.24
N THR A 526 -3.47 -12.10 -43.25
CA THR A 526 -3.96 -12.67 -44.51
C THR A 526 -2.80 -12.96 -45.47
N THR A 527 -2.27 -14.19 -45.41
CA THR A 527 -1.30 -14.68 -46.40
C THR A 527 -1.97 -15.01 -47.73
N ILE A 528 -1.20 -14.98 -48.83
CA ILE A 528 -1.65 -15.28 -50.18
C ILE A 528 -0.89 -16.50 -50.70
N GLU A 529 -1.61 -17.57 -51.03
CA GLU A 529 -1.07 -18.80 -51.61
C GLU A 529 -1.58 -18.99 -53.05
N THR A 530 -0.69 -19.32 -53.99
CA THR A 530 -1.06 -19.58 -55.39
C THR A 530 -1.20 -21.09 -55.62
N LYS A 531 -2.43 -21.57 -55.77
CA LYS A 531 -2.75 -23.00 -55.95
C LYS A 531 -3.12 -23.29 -57.40
N ASN A 532 -2.59 -24.39 -57.96
CA ASN A 532 -2.98 -24.85 -59.30
C ASN A 532 -4.30 -25.63 -59.22
N VAL A 533 -5.38 -25.06 -59.76
CA VAL A 533 -6.72 -25.66 -59.77
C VAL A 533 -7.10 -26.16 -61.17
N THR A 534 -8.01 -27.14 -61.25
CA THR A 534 -8.69 -27.51 -62.51
C THR A 534 -10.19 -27.24 -62.39
N LYS A 535 -10.70 -26.28 -63.16
CA LYS A 535 -12.13 -25.92 -63.13
C LYS A 535 -12.99 -27.13 -63.51
N GLY A 536 -13.88 -27.54 -62.60
CA GLY A 536 -14.78 -28.70 -62.77
C GLY A 536 -14.35 -29.99 -62.08
N TYR A 537 -13.24 -30.01 -61.32
CA TYR A 537 -12.92 -31.06 -60.35
C TYR A 537 -12.87 -30.51 -58.92
N SER A 538 -13.18 -31.35 -57.92
CA SER A 538 -12.85 -31.08 -56.51
C SER A 538 -11.40 -31.47 -56.19
N GLU A 539 -10.88 -31.03 -55.03
CA GLU A 539 -9.51 -31.37 -54.61
C GLU A 539 -9.30 -32.88 -54.41
N ASP A 540 -10.33 -33.59 -53.92
CA ASP A 540 -10.29 -35.04 -53.73
C ASP A 540 -10.28 -35.78 -55.07
N GLU A 541 -11.03 -35.31 -56.07
CA GLU A 541 -10.98 -35.87 -57.43
C GLU A 541 -9.62 -35.60 -58.09
N MET A 542 -9.03 -34.40 -57.88
CA MET A 542 -7.71 -34.06 -58.42
C MET A 542 -6.59 -34.96 -57.86
N GLN A 543 -6.69 -35.38 -56.59
CA GLN A 543 -5.73 -36.31 -55.98
C GLN A 543 -5.80 -37.75 -56.53
N ASN A 544 -6.97 -38.16 -57.07
CA ASN A 544 -7.22 -39.51 -57.55
C ASN A 544 -7.15 -39.65 -59.09
N LEU A 545 -6.66 -38.62 -59.80
CA LEU A 545 -6.70 -38.53 -61.26
C LEU A 545 -5.55 -39.31 -61.95
N ASP A 546 -5.84 -40.43 -62.64
CA ASP A 546 -4.87 -41.26 -63.41
C ASP A 546 -4.35 -40.59 -64.72
N ILE A 547 -4.33 -39.25 -64.80
CA ILE A 547 -3.69 -38.50 -65.89
C ILE A 547 -2.97 -37.24 -65.39
N PRO A 548 -1.87 -36.80 -66.04
CA PRO A 548 -1.10 -35.63 -65.61
C PRO A 548 -1.90 -34.33 -65.52
N LEU A 549 -1.66 -33.57 -64.46
CA LEU A 549 -2.03 -32.16 -64.36
C LEU A 549 -0.94 -31.31 -65.03
N LEU A 550 -1.33 -30.45 -65.99
CA LEU A 550 -0.40 -29.73 -66.86
C LEU A 550 -0.78 -28.25 -66.96
N THR A 551 0.19 -27.35 -66.82
CA THR A 551 -0.03 -25.91 -66.99
C THR A 551 -0.04 -25.50 -68.46
N PHE A 552 -0.53 -24.28 -68.74
CA PHE A 552 -0.41 -23.64 -70.05
C PHE A 552 1.03 -23.61 -70.59
N LYS A 553 2.02 -23.40 -69.70
CA LYS A 553 3.44 -23.44 -70.05
C LYS A 553 3.85 -24.82 -70.58
N ASN A 554 3.37 -25.90 -69.95
CA ASN A 554 3.65 -27.26 -70.41
C ASN A 554 3.05 -27.52 -71.80
N VAL A 555 1.82 -27.06 -72.07
CA VAL A 555 1.20 -27.15 -73.41
C VAL A 555 2.06 -26.45 -74.47
N LYS A 556 2.55 -25.24 -74.17
CA LYS A 556 3.42 -24.46 -75.05
C LYS A 556 4.77 -25.14 -75.30
N GLU A 557 5.38 -25.73 -74.27
CA GLU A 557 6.69 -26.41 -74.35
C GLU A 557 6.61 -27.79 -75.03
N MET A 558 5.49 -28.51 -74.92
CA MET A 558 5.28 -29.80 -75.58
C MET A 558 5.01 -29.68 -77.10
N ASN A 559 4.71 -28.49 -77.60
CA ASN A 559 4.54 -28.21 -79.03
C ASN A 559 5.91 -28.07 -79.72
N THR A 560 6.12 -28.82 -80.80
CA THR A 560 7.38 -28.78 -81.57
C THR A 560 7.11 -28.90 -83.08
N LYS A 561 8.15 -28.72 -83.91
CA LYS A 561 8.08 -28.95 -85.36
C LYS A 561 7.63 -30.37 -85.77
N LEU A 562 7.60 -31.32 -84.83
CA LEU A 562 7.21 -32.72 -85.04
C LEU A 562 6.09 -33.21 -84.10
N LYS A 563 5.51 -32.34 -83.26
CA LYS A 563 4.41 -32.69 -82.33
C LYS A 563 3.48 -31.51 -82.12
N MET A 564 2.19 -31.70 -82.38
CA MET A 564 1.13 -30.74 -82.04
C MET A 564 0.45 -31.17 -80.73
N VAL A 565 0.34 -30.27 -79.76
CA VAL A 565 -0.45 -30.45 -78.53
C VAL A 565 -1.48 -29.34 -78.45
N ALA A 566 -2.73 -29.68 -78.19
CA ALA A 566 -3.84 -28.74 -78.14
C ALA A 566 -4.66 -28.91 -76.86
N ILE A 567 -5.12 -27.79 -76.31
CA ILE A 567 -6.20 -27.76 -75.32
C ILE A 567 -7.52 -27.96 -76.09
N ILE A 568 -8.36 -28.89 -75.63
CA ILE A 568 -9.72 -29.08 -76.09
C ILE A 568 -10.62 -29.09 -74.85
N ASN A 569 -11.54 -28.15 -74.81
CA ASN A 569 -12.55 -28.00 -73.78
C ASN A 569 -13.77 -28.87 -74.12
N HIS A 570 -14.19 -29.76 -73.22
CA HIS A 570 -15.37 -30.62 -73.44
C HIS A 570 -15.94 -31.20 -72.15
N THR A 571 -17.11 -31.86 -72.22
CA THR A 571 -17.75 -32.61 -71.11
C THR A 571 -16.75 -33.41 -70.26
N LYS A 572 -16.86 -33.33 -68.93
CA LYS A 572 -16.05 -34.12 -67.98
C LYS A 572 -16.18 -35.61 -68.26
N LEU A 573 -15.04 -36.29 -68.42
CA LEU A 573 -14.94 -37.73 -68.60
C LEU A 573 -14.91 -38.43 -67.24
N ALA A 574 -15.58 -39.59 -67.13
CA ALA A 574 -15.34 -40.54 -66.05
C ALA A 574 -14.04 -41.34 -66.32
N ASP A 575 -13.45 -41.92 -65.29
CA ASP A 575 -12.11 -42.55 -65.30
C ASP A 575 -11.93 -43.58 -66.44
N GLY A 576 -12.94 -44.43 -66.66
CA GLY A 576 -12.95 -45.43 -67.74
C GLY A 576 -13.01 -44.83 -69.16
N GLU A 577 -13.49 -43.58 -69.30
CA GLU A 577 -13.47 -42.81 -70.55
C GLU A 577 -12.17 -42.02 -70.70
N ILE A 578 -11.61 -41.49 -69.60
CA ILE A 578 -10.26 -40.89 -69.55
C ILE A 578 -9.24 -41.90 -70.11
N LYS A 579 -9.27 -43.15 -69.63
CA LYS A 579 -8.32 -44.18 -70.08
C LYS A 579 -8.43 -44.48 -71.57
N LYS A 580 -9.65 -44.53 -72.12
CA LYS A 580 -9.88 -44.68 -73.58
C LYS A 580 -9.25 -43.53 -74.36
N ALA A 581 -9.50 -42.30 -73.94
CA ALA A 581 -8.96 -41.11 -74.58
C ALA A 581 -7.42 -41.09 -74.57
N SER A 582 -6.78 -41.52 -73.47
CA SER A 582 -5.31 -41.59 -73.35
C SER A 582 -4.69 -42.74 -74.16
N ASP A 583 -5.40 -43.86 -74.28
CA ASP A 583 -5.02 -44.93 -75.21
C ASP A 583 -5.09 -44.49 -76.69
N GLY A 584 -5.82 -43.41 -77.01
CA GLY A 584 -6.11 -42.96 -78.37
C GLY A 584 -7.34 -43.64 -78.98
N LYS A 585 -8.26 -44.10 -78.13
CA LYS A 585 -9.53 -44.73 -78.51
C LYS A 585 -10.67 -43.75 -78.23
N LEU A 586 -11.63 -43.67 -79.16
CA LEU A 586 -12.81 -42.80 -79.04
C LEU A 586 -13.64 -43.13 -77.77
N PRO A 587 -13.83 -42.17 -76.84
CA PRO A 587 -14.78 -42.27 -75.73
C PRO A 587 -16.25 -42.22 -76.19
N SER A 588 -17.18 -42.32 -75.23
CA SER A 588 -18.63 -42.34 -75.48
C SER A 588 -19.18 -41.15 -76.28
N TYR A 589 -20.30 -41.37 -76.99
CA TYR A 589 -20.83 -40.49 -78.04
C TYR A 589 -21.39 -39.13 -77.57
N ASN A 590 -21.62 -38.94 -76.27
CA ASN A 590 -22.38 -37.79 -75.73
C ASN A 590 -21.52 -36.57 -75.33
N ILE A 591 -20.23 -36.55 -75.68
CA ILE A 591 -19.29 -35.48 -75.33
C ILE A 591 -19.53 -34.23 -76.19
N LYS A 592 -19.74 -33.08 -75.54
CA LYS A 592 -19.95 -31.77 -76.17
C LYS A 592 -18.76 -30.84 -75.91
N LEU A 593 -18.53 -29.91 -76.83
CA LEU A 593 -17.40 -28.95 -76.78
C LEU A 593 -17.75 -27.61 -76.09
N ASP A 594 -19.03 -27.32 -75.92
CA ASP A 594 -19.59 -26.04 -75.45
C ASP A 594 -20.49 -26.18 -74.20
N GLU A 595 -20.39 -27.30 -73.49
CA GLU A 595 -21.24 -27.58 -72.33
C GLU A 595 -20.88 -26.69 -71.12
N PRO A 596 -21.85 -26.16 -70.34
CA PRO A 596 -21.56 -25.15 -69.29
C PRO A 596 -20.62 -25.56 -68.14
N ASN A 597 -20.28 -26.85 -68.00
CA ASN A 597 -19.32 -27.36 -67.03
C ASN A 597 -18.23 -28.21 -67.71
N SER A 598 -17.73 -27.72 -68.84
CA SER A 598 -16.69 -28.37 -69.64
C SER A 598 -15.29 -28.21 -69.02
N ILE A 599 -14.47 -29.25 -69.20
CA ILE A 599 -13.11 -29.39 -68.72
C ILE A 599 -12.14 -29.11 -69.86
N LYS A 600 -11.11 -28.30 -69.60
CA LYS A 600 -9.98 -28.10 -70.51
C LYS A 600 -9.00 -29.27 -70.44
N TYR A 601 -9.23 -30.28 -71.27
CA TYR A 601 -8.33 -31.42 -71.45
C TYR A 601 -7.23 -31.11 -72.47
N ILE A 602 -6.09 -31.80 -72.38
CA ILE A 602 -4.91 -31.56 -73.23
C ILE A 602 -4.62 -32.82 -74.07
N TYR A 603 -4.65 -32.66 -75.38
CA TYR A 603 -4.46 -33.74 -76.35
C TYR A 603 -3.13 -33.61 -77.08
N ASP A 604 -2.34 -34.70 -77.07
CA ASP A 604 -1.30 -34.92 -78.06
C ASP A 604 -1.99 -35.28 -79.38
N MET A 605 -2.01 -34.35 -80.31
CA MET A 605 -2.58 -34.55 -81.65
C MET A 605 -1.62 -35.40 -82.52
N GLY A 606 -0.34 -35.51 -82.14
CA GLY A 606 0.66 -36.22 -82.91
C GLY A 606 1.05 -35.51 -84.21
N THR A 607 1.49 -36.28 -85.20
CA THR A 607 2.08 -35.77 -86.46
C THR A 607 1.07 -35.53 -87.59
N PHE A 608 -0.11 -36.14 -87.54
CA PHE A 608 -1.11 -36.10 -88.62
C PHE A 608 -1.65 -34.69 -88.91
N TRP A 609 -1.78 -33.88 -87.85
CA TRP A 609 -2.40 -32.54 -87.91
C TRP A 609 -1.40 -31.41 -88.23
N LEU A 610 -0.11 -31.74 -88.33
CA LEU A 610 0.96 -30.79 -88.67
C LEU A 610 0.98 -30.45 -90.18
N PRO A 611 1.66 -29.36 -90.59
CA PRO A 611 1.79 -28.99 -92.00
C PRO A 611 2.74 -29.94 -92.73
N ARG A 612 2.19 -30.90 -93.49
CA ARG A 612 2.93 -31.76 -94.43
C ARG A 612 2.19 -31.85 -95.76
N LYS A 613 2.95 -32.12 -96.85
CA LYS A 613 2.48 -32.08 -98.25
C LYS A 613 1.20 -32.92 -98.43
N GLY A 614 0.04 -32.26 -98.55
CA GLY A 614 -1.26 -32.88 -98.82
C GLY A 614 -2.37 -32.58 -97.79
N HIS A 615 -2.05 -32.14 -96.57
CA HIS A 615 -3.06 -31.91 -95.51
C HIS A 615 -3.17 -30.42 -95.12
N PRO A 616 -4.38 -29.84 -94.90
CA PRO A 616 -4.58 -28.41 -94.62
C PRO A 616 -4.14 -27.93 -93.22
N GLY A 617 -3.28 -28.69 -92.53
CA GLY A 617 -2.78 -28.44 -91.17
C GLY A 617 -1.99 -27.14 -90.99
N GLY A 618 -1.57 -26.48 -92.09
CA GLY A 618 -1.00 -25.12 -92.04
C GLY A 618 -1.97 -24.10 -91.43
N SER A 619 -3.26 -24.19 -91.78
CA SER A 619 -4.29 -23.35 -91.17
C SER A 619 -4.51 -23.70 -89.69
N LEU A 620 -4.47 -24.98 -89.34
CA LEU A 620 -4.69 -25.44 -87.96
C LEU A 620 -3.53 -25.06 -87.03
N THR A 621 -2.30 -25.11 -87.52
CA THR A 621 -1.10 -24.68 -86.76
C THR A 621 -1.09 -23.17 -86.53
N LYS A 622 -1.61 -22.39 -87.49
CA LYS A 622 -1.84 -20.95 -87.32
C LYS A 622 -2.92 -20.71 -86.25
N ASN A 623 -4.11 -21.30 -86.41
CA ASN A 623 -5.21 -21.22 -85.45
C ASN A 623 -4.78 -21.64 -84.02
N LEU A 624 -3.93 -22.67 -83.88
CA LEU A 624 -3.42 -23.13 -82.59
C LEU A 624 -2.66 -22.02 -81.85
N VAL A 625 -1.78 -21.28 -82.54
CA VAL A 625 -1.03 -20.18 -81.91
C VAL A 625 -1.92 -18.96 -81.67
N GLU A 626 -2.85 -18.66 -82.59
CA GLU A 626 -3.78 -17.51 -82.45
C GLU A 626 -4.84 -17.69 -81.37
N ASN A 627 -5.24 -18.93 -81.04
CA ASN A 627 -6.22 -19.24 -79.98
C ASN A 627 -5.53 -19.77 -78.70
N GLU A 628 -4.29 -19.37 -78.43
CA GLU A 628 -3.57 -19.73 -77.19
C GLU A 628 -3.53 -21.25 -76.90
N TYR A 629 -3.26 -22.04 -77.94
CA TYR A 629 -3.26 -23.51 -77.95
C TYR A 629 -4.63 -24.18 -77.70
N ASP A 630 -5.71 -23.41 -77.50
CA ASP A 630 -7.07 -23.91 -77.38
C ASP A 630 -7.76 -24.01 -78.75
N LEU A 631 -7.96 -25.24 -79.23
CA LEU A 631 -8.59 -25.49 -80.53
C LEU A 631 -10.11 -25.73 -80.44
N THR A 632 -10.75 -25.55 -79.27
CA THR A 632 -12.18 -25.82 -79.09
C THR A 632 -13.04 -25.01 -80.05
N SER A 633 -12.79 -23.69 -80.14
CA SER A 633 -13.47 -22.77 -81.04
C SER A 633 -13.28 -23.15 -82.52
N THR A 634 -12.07 -23.58 -82.88
CA THR A 634 -11.70 -23.98 -84.24
C THR A 634 -12.33 -25.32 -84.63
N LEU A 635 -12.43 -26.28 -83.70
CA LEU A 635 -13.09 -27.56 -83.89
C LEU A 635 -14.62 -27.37 -84.02
N LEU A 636 -15.22 -26.64 -83.09
CA LEU A 636 -16.65 -26.34 -83.07
C LEU A 636 -17.07 -25.54 -84.32
N GLY A 637 -16.36 -24.47 -84.67
CA GLY A 637 -16.68 -23.61 -85.81
C GLY A 637 -16.49 -24.25 -87.19
N ARG A 638 -15.66 -25.30 -87.31
CA ARG A 638 -15.46 -26.03 -88.59
C ARG A 638 -16.21 -27.35 -88.68
N HIS A 639 -16.49 -28.00 -87.55
CA HIS A 639 -16.98 -29.38 -87.51
C HIS A 639 -18.13 -29.62 -86.51
N GLY A 640 -18.66 -28.58 -85.87
CA GLY A 640 -19.70 -28.71 -84.84
C GLY A 640 -19.25 -29.54 -83.65
N GLN A 641 -20.18 -30.24 -83.00
CA GLN A 641 -19.95 -31.12 -81.84
C GLN A 641 -19.15 -32.41 -82.17
N SER A 642 -18.42 -32.46 -83.29
CA SER A 642 -17.74 -33.68 -83.76
C SER A 642 -16.43 -33.95 -83.01
N TYR A 643 -16.46 -34.05 -81.69
CA TYR A 643 -15.33 -34.42 -80.82
C TYR A 643 -14.60 -35.69 -81.32
N SER A 644 -15.34 -36.65 -81.88
CA SER A 644 -14.79 -37.87 -82.49
C SER A 644 -13.76 -37.64 -83.60
N ARG A 645 -13.72 -36.45 -84.23
CA ARG A 645 -12.73 -36.08 -85.25
C ARG A 645 -11.28 -36.19 -84.75
N LEU A 646 -11.03 -35.94 -83.47
CA LEU A 646 -9.69 -36.02 -82.87
C LEU A 646 -9.04 -37.41 -83.07
N PHE A 647 -9.87 -38.47 -83.04
CA PHE A 647 -9.44 -39.86 -83.13
C PHE A 647 -9.43 -40.42 -84.58
N LEU A 648 -9.72 -39.60 -85.60
CA LEU A 648 -9.65 -40.02 -87.02
C LEU A 648 -8.27 -39.83 -87.66
N GLY A 649 -7.33 -39.20 -86.96
CA GLY A 649 -5.94 -39.08 -87.42
C GLY A 649 -5.22 -40.42 -87.41
N THR A 650 -4.11 -40.53 -88.14
CA THR A 650 -3.18 -41.66 -88.05
C THR A 650 -1.76 -41.13 -87.79
N PRO A 651 -1.21 -41.26 -86.56
CA PRO A 651 -1.86 -41.80 -85.35
C PRO A 651 -3.04 -40.91 -84.87
N PRO A 652 -3.99 -41.48 -84.11
CA PRO A 652 -5.09 -40.73 -83.51
C PRO A 652 -4.57 -39.83 -82.38
N ALA A 653 -5.30 -38.76 -82.07
CA ALA A 653 -4.99 -37.93 -80.91
C ALA A 653 -5.15 -38.71 -79.59
N LYS A 654 -4.37 -38.33 -78.58
CA LYS A 654 -4.35 -38.97 -77.26
C LYS A 654 -4.51 -37.94 -76.15
N LEU A 655 -5.35 -38.22 -75.16
CA LEU A 655 -5.45 -37.43 -73.94
C LEU A 655 -4.18 -37.60 -73.10
N ILE A 656 -3.45 -36.52 -72.85
CA ILE A 656 -2.19 -36.54 -72.09
C ILE A 656 -2.23 -35.73 -70.78
N GLY A 657 -3.35 -35.07 -70.47
CA GLY A 657 -3.54 -34.40 -69.18
C GLY A 657 -4.75 -33.47 -69.10
N VAL A 658 -4.90 -32.80 -67.96
CA VAL A 658 -5.87 -31.71 -67.72
C VAL A 658 -5.14 -30.40 -67.53
N LEU A 659 -5.69 -29.31 -68.07
CA LEU A 659 -5.14 -27.96 -67.90
C LEU A 659 -5.38 -27.43 -66.49
N THR A 660 -4.30 -27.26 -65.73
CA THR A 660 -4.32 -26.47 -64.49
C THR A 660 -4.17 -24.98 -64.77
N ILE A 661 -4.85 -24.18 -63.94
CA ILE A 661 -4.78 -22.72 -63.92
C ILE A 661 -4.33 -22.32 -62.50
N PRO A 662 -3.33 -21.44 -62.32
CA PRO A 662 -3.00 -20.89 -61.02
C PRO A 662 -4.12 -19.95 -60.55
N GLU A 663 -4.62 -20.17 -59.34
CA GLU A 663 -5.62 -19.35 -58.67
C GLU A 663 -5.08 -18.87 -57.31
N THR A 664 -5.43 -17.65 -56.95
CA THR A 664 -4.86 -16.93 -55.80
C THR A 664 -5.82 -17.05 -54.61
N ILE A 665 -5.40 -17.76 -53.57
CA ILE A 665 -6.22 -18.05 -52.39
C ILE A 665 -5.69 -17.25 -51.19
N SER A 666 -6.56 -16.47 -50.57
CA SER A 666 -6.30 -15.80 -49.29
C SER A 666 -6.46 -16.79 -48.13
N LYS A 667 -5.46 -16.88 -47.25
CA LYS A 667 -5.43 -17.75 -46.08
C LYS A 667 -5.03 -16.94 -44.85
N GLU A 668 -5.94 -16.85 -43.89
CA GLU A 668 -5.64 -16.29 -42.58
C GLU A 668 -4.74 -17.26 -41.79
N ILE A 669 -3.67 -16.73 -41.22
CA ILE A 669 -2.80 -17.41 -40.26
C ILE A 669 -2.58 -16.53 -39.05
N LYS A 670 -2.29 -17.14 -37.89
CA LYS A 670 -1.93 -16.40 -36.68
C LYS A 670 -0.42 -16.35 -36.52
N ILE A 671 0.15 -15.16 -36.49
CA ILE A 671 1.59 -14.91 -36.31
C ILE A 671 1.86 -14.02 -35.10
N PRO A 672 3.03 -14.12 -34.44
CA PRO A 672 3.45 -13.14 -33.45
C PRO A 672 3.62 -11.75 -34.07
N THR A 673 3.06 -10.72 -33.42
CA THR A 673 3.29 -9.32 -33.80
C THR A 673 4.70 -8.85 -33.46
N ASN A 674 5.22 -7.89 -34.23
CA ASN A 674 6.47 -7.18 -33.92
C ASN A 674 6.29 -6.07 -32.87
N ASP A 675 5.06 -5.60 -32.65
CA ASP A 675 4.69 -4.65 -31.59
C ASP A 675 3.38 -5.08 -30.91
N ILE A 676 3.42 -5.29 -29.60
CA ILE A 676 2.29 -5.70 -28.75
C ILE A 676 1.39 -4.53 -28.32
N GLY A 677 1.76 -3.29 -28.62
CA GLY A 677 0.94 -2.08 -28.47
C GLY A 677 1.02 -1.38 -27.11
N PHE A 678 1.95 -1.74 -26.20
CA PHE A 678 2.11 -1.06 -24.90
C PHE A 678 2.95 0.24 -24.96
N ASN A 679 3.49 0.64 -26.11
CA ASN A 679 4.31 1.86 -26.24
C ASN A 679 5.45 1.90 -25.21
N ASN A 680 6.25 0.83 -25.20
CA ASN A 680 7.17 0.48 -24.11
C ASN A 680 8.28 1.52 -23.83
N ASN A 681 8.53 2.42 -24.78
CA ASN A 681 9.52 3.49 -24.64
C ASN A 681 8.97 4.72 -23.88
N LYS A 682 7.65 4.80 -23.63
CA LYS A 682 7.03 5.93 -22.90
C LYS A 682 6.19 5.51 -21.69
N ILE A 683 5.46 4.40 -21.75
CA ILE A 683 4.62 3.97 -20.63
C ILE A 683 5.43 3.06 -19.69
N VAL A 684 5.38 3.34 -18.39
CA VAL A 684 6.01 2.50 -17.35
C VAL A 684 5.05 1.37 -16.93
N PRO A 685 5.52 0.11 -16.80
CA PRO A 685 4.75 -1.01 -16.27
C PRO A 685 4.09 -0.76 -14.91
N HIS A 686 2.75 -0.67 -14.90
CA HIS A 686 1.95 -0.28 -13.72
C HIS A 686 0.77 -1.21 -13.39
N LEU A 687 0.50 -2.23 -14.22
CA LEU A 687 -0.55 -3.21 -13.93
C LEU A 687 -0.01 -4.38 -13.10
N GLN A 688 -0.82 -4.81 -12.14
CA GLN A 688 -0.53 -5.92 -11.24
C GLN A 688 -1.82 -6.68 -10.89
N THR A 689 -1.75 -7.99 -10.65
CA THR A 689 -2.85 -8.79 -10.07
C THR A 689 -2.43 -9.51 -8.80
N HIS A 690 -3.37 -9.74 -7.87
CA HIS A 690 -3.21 -10.59 -6.69
C HIS A 690 -4.34 -11.63 -6.64
N ASP A 691 -4.12 -12.76 -5.97
CA ASP A 691 -5.24 -13.58 -5.46
C ASP A 691 -6.07 -12.73 -4.47
N ILE A 692 -7.39 -12.94 -4.42
CA ILE A 692 -8.30 -12.26 -3.47
C ILE A 692 -7.98 -12.47 -1.97
N ASN A 693 -6.98 -13.30 -1.61
CA ASN A 693 -6.44 -13.49 -0.26
C ASN A 693 -4.94 -13.17 -0.18
N HIS A 694 -4.39 -12.45 -1.17
CA HIS A 694 -2.97 -12.04 -1.27
C HIS A 694 -1.96 -13.20 -1.11
N LYS A 695 -2.29 -14.38 -1.65
CA LYS A 695 -1.43 -15.58 -1.64
C LYS A 695 -0.20 -15.44 -2.55
N TRP A 696 -0.43 -14.87 -3.73
CA TRP A 696 0.53 -14.58 -4.79
C TRP A 696 0.22 -13.23 -5.41
N GLN A 697 1.18 -12.67 -6.14
CA GLN A 697 1.03 -11.45 -6.95
C GLN A 697 1.69 -11.64 -8.33
N THR A 698 1.17 -11.00 -9.37
CA THR A 698 1.68 -11.08 -10.74
C THR A 698 1.88 -9.68 -11.32
N TYR A 699 3.04 -9.42 -11.91
CA TYR A 699 3.38 -8.14 -12.55
C TYR A 699 3.37 -8.27 -14.08
N TYR A 700 2.84 -7.24 -14.76
CA TYR A 700 2.77 -7.15 -16.22
C TYR A 700 3.73 -6.08 -16.72
N SER A 701 4.84 -6.53 -17.31
CA SER A 701 5.96 -5.69 -17.70
C SER A 701 6.25 -5.74 -19.19
N TYR A 702 6.76 -4.63 -19.70
CA TYR A 702 7.11 -4.41 -21.10
C TYR A 702 8.29 -3.44 -21.08
N LEU A 703 9.38 -3.79 -21.77
CA LEU A 703 10.64 -3.06 -21.67
C LEU A 703 10.86 -2.15 -22.88
N PRO A 704 11.50 -0.98 -22.68
CA PRO A 704 12.02 -0.18 -23.78
C PRO A 704 12.85 -1.05 -24.74
N ASN A 705 12.66 -0.86 -26.04
CA ASN A 705 13.28 -1.64 -27.13
C ASN A 705 12.89 -3.14 -27.22
N LEU A 706 11.95 -3.66 -26.41
CA LEU A 706 11.44 -5.04 -26.51
C LEU A 706 9.94 -5.05 -26.91
N MET A 707 9.62 -4.56 -28.10
CA MET A 707 8.22 -4.31 -28.51
C MET A 707 7.38 -5.57 -28.74
N ASN A 708 8.00 -6.72 -28.99
CA ASN A 708 7.30 -7.96 -29.37
C ASN A 708 6.99 -8.93 -28.22
N LYS A 709 7.41 -8.64 -26.97
CA LYS A 709 7.19 -9.53 -25.81
C LYS A 709 6.58 -8.80 -24.62
N MET A 710 5.56 -9.41 -24.03
CA MET A 710 5.14 -9.08 -22.66
C MET A 710 5.88 -9.98 -21.68
N ILE A 711 6.43 -9.38 -20.62
CA ILE A 711 7.11 -10.04 -19.52
C ILE A 711 6.12 -10.17 -18.37
N VAL A 712 5.83 -11.39 -17.94
CA VAL A 712 4.88 -11.67 -16.85
C VAL A 712 5.63 -12.37 -15.72
N THR A 713 5.75 -11.70 -14.57
CA THR A 713 6.43 -12.26 -13.39
C THR A 713 5.41 -12.66 -12.35
N HIS A 714 5.30 -13.96 -12.08
CA HIS A 714 4.47 -14.52 -11.02
C HIS A 714 5.31 -14.69 -9.76
N ALA A 715 4.90 -14.08 -8.65
CA ALA A 715 5.65 -14.03 -7.41
C ALA A 715 4.82 -14.43 -6.18
N GLN A 716 5.51 -14.83 -5.11
CA GLN A 716 4.91 -14.89 -3.78
C GLN A 716 4.33 -13.52 -3.40
N CYS A 717 3.34 -13.50 -2.52
CA CYS A 717 2.86 -12.28 -1.85
C CYS A 717 2.98 -12.49 -0.34
N LYS A 718 1.93 -12.32 0.49
CA LYS A 718 2.07 -12.32 1.96
C LYS A 718 2.62 -13.62 2.60
N ASN A 719 2.60 -14.76 1.90
CA ASN A 719 3.08 -16.04 2.44
C ASN A 719 4.60 -16.24 2.23
N LEU A 720 5.42 -15.43 2.89
CA LEU A 720 6.89 -15.51 2.81
C LEU A 720 7.51 -16.38 3.93
N PRO A 721 8.59 -17.13 3.65
CA PRO A 721 9.38 -17.81 4.68
C PRO A 721 10.10 -16.81 5.60
N LYS A 722 10.42 -17.25 6.83
CA LYS A 722 11.28 -16.54 7.78
C LYS A 722 12.68 -17.18 7.93
N THR A 723 13.02 -18.17 7.11
CA THR A 723 14.18 -19.06 7.32
C THR A 723 15.48 -18.64 6.62
N GLY A 724 15.44 -17.56 5.83
CA GLY A 724 16.63 -16.84 5.39
C GLY A 724 17.24 -15.98 6.53
N TYR A 725 18.40 -15.37 6.29
CA TYR A 725 19.10 -14.53 7.28
C TYR A 725 20.06 -13.53 6.61
N VAL A 726 20.55 -12.56 7.40
CA VAL A 726 21.67 -11.68 7.03
C VAL A 726 22.67 -11.62 8.18
N LYS A 727 23.89 -12.12 7.97
CA LYS A 727 24.95 -12.12 8.98
C LYS A 727 26.21 -11.41 8.52
N THR A 728 26.90 -10.76 9.45
CA THR A 728 28.26 -10.25 9.20
C THR A 728 29.21 -11.41 8.90
N SER A 729 30.18 -11.18 8.01
CA SER A 729 31.27 -12.10 7.68
C SER A 729 32.34 -12.17 8.76
N GLY A 730 32.33 -11.23 9.73
CA GLY A 730 33.39 -11.06 10.72
C GLY A 730 34.68 -10.41 10.17
N ASN A 731 34.72 -10.09 8.87
CA ASN A 731 35.83 -9.43 8.19
C ASN A 731 35.29 -8.25 7.37
N SER A 732 35.81 -7.03 7.61
CA SER A 732 35.40 -5.80 6.92
C SER A 732 35.42 -5.90 5.40
N ASP A 733 36.33 -6.71 4.87
CA ASP A 733 36.66 -6.76 3.45
C ASP A 733 35.85 -7.84 2.71
N GLN A 734 35.00 -8.58 3.44
CA GLN A 734 34.17 -9.67 2.92
C GLN A 734 32.68 -9.34 2.97
N ARG A 735 32.00 -9.60 1.85
CA ARG A 735 30.54 -9.44 1.69
C ARG A 735 29.76 -10.16 2.80
N PRO A 736 28.59 -9.63 3.23
CA PRO A 736 27.77 -10.27 4.25
C PRO A 736 27.23 -11.62 3.78
N LEU A 737 27.02 -12.52 4.74
CA LEU A 737 26.43 -13.83 4.53
C LEU A 737 24.90 -13.69 4.51
N VAL A 738 24.33 -13.63 3.31
CA VAL A 738 22.88 -13.55 3.09
C VAL A 738 22.35 -14.91 2.64
N LYS A 739 21.18 -15.30 3.12
CA LYS A 739 20.36 -16.39 2.57
C LYS A 739 18.94 -15.90 2.37
N LEU A 740 18.37 -16.01 1.18
CA LEU A 740 16.99 -15.58 0.89
C LEU A 740 15.95 -16.67 1.18
N ASP A 741 16.27 -17.92 0.86
CA ASP A 741 15.48 -19.12 1.19
C ASP A 741 13.99 -19.07 0.80
N HIS A 742 13.65 -18.57 -0.41
CA HIS A 742 12.27 -18.33 -0.87
C HIS A 742 11.29 -19.51 -0.71
N LEU A 743 11.81 -20.74 -0.70
CA LEU A 743 11.03 -21.96 -0.51
C LEU A 743 10.90 -22.36 0.97
N GLY A 744 11.91 -22.11 1.80
CA GLY A 744 11.94 -22.50 3.20
C GLY A 744 11.78 -24.01 3.44
N ASN A 745 11.17 -24.35 4.57
CA ASN A 745 10.93 -25.74 4.97
C ASN A 745 9.95 -26.47 4.01
N VAL A 746 9.91 -27.80 4.11
CA VAL A 746 9.12 -28.68 3.21
C VAL A 746 7.64 -28.27 3.07
N LYS A 747 6.99 -27.82 4.16
CA LYS A 747 5.59 -27.37 4.12
C LYS A 747 5.45 -26.01 3.43
N GLN A 748 6.37 -25.07 3.70
CA GLN A 748 6.38 -23.76 3.05
C GLN A 748 6.66 -23.89 1.54
N ARG A 749 7.59 -24.77 1.18
CA ARG A 749 7.93 -25.11 -0.21
C ARG A 749 6.72 -25.58 -1.00
N GLU A 750 5.94 -26.51 -0.44
CA GLU A 750 4.72 -26.99 -1.11
C GLU A 750 3.69 -25.86 -1.30
N LEU A 751 3.44 -25.05 -0.26
CA LEU A 751 2.53 -23.89 -0.34
C LEU A 751 2.99 -22.86 -1.38
N THR A 752 4.28 -22.51 -1.39
CA THR A 752 4.87 -21.59 -2.38
C THR A 752 4.70 -22.11 -3.81
N LEU A 753 5.04 -23.37 -4.07
CA LEU A 753 4.90 -23.97 -5.40
C LEU A 753 3.43 -24.17 -5.82
N ASN A 754 2.51 -24.33 -4.86
CA ASN A 754 1.07 -24.32 -5.11
C ASN A 754 0.60 -22.92 -5.53
N TYR A 755 0.95 -21.87 -4.77
CA TYR A 755 0.50 -20.50 -5.03
C TYR A 755 1.11 -19.91 -6.31
N LEU A 756 2.39 -20.17 -6.59
CA LEU A 756 3.03 -19.75 -7.84
C LEU A 756 2.45 -20.46 -9.08
N TYR A 757 1.98 -21.70 -8.94
CA TYR A 757 1.29 -22.41 -10.02
C TYR A 757 -0.14 -21.90 -10.23
N ASP A 758 -0.86 -21.60 -9.15
CA ASP A 758 -2.18 -20.94 -9.18
C ASP A 758 -2.12 -19.56 -9.83
N ALA A 759 -1.09 -18.77 -9.51
CA ALA A 759 -0.78 -17.49 -10.14
C ALA A 759 -0.63 -17.61 -11.67
N TYR A 760 0.15 -18.58 -12.13
CA TYR A 760 0.29 -18.83 -13.57
C TYR A 760 -1.05 -19.22 -14.21
N VAL A 761 -1.75 -20.22 -13.68
CA VAL A 761 -2.99 -20.74 -14.30
C VAL A 761 -4.05 -19.65 -14.42
N LYS A 762 -4.33 -18.91 -13.33
CA LYS A 762 -5.38 -17.89 -13.32
C LYS A 762 -5.11 -16.73 -14.28
N ASN A 763 -3.86 -16.27 -14.33
CA ASN A 763 -3.48 -15.14 -15.18
C ASN A 763 -3.30 -15.56 -16.65
N ASN A 764 -2.74 -16.74 -16.94
CA ASN A 764 -2.61 -17.28 -18.31
C ASN A 764 -3.98 -17.41 -18.99
N VAL A 765 -5.01 -17.89 -18.26
CA VAL A 765 -6.38 -18.00 -18.80
C VAL A 765 -6.94 -16.66 -19.29
N GLN A 766 -6.67 -15.54 -18.58
CA GLN A 766 -7.08 -14.20 -19.02
C GLN A 766 -6.24 -13.74 -20.23
N LEU A 767 -4.92 -13.93 -20.16
CA LEU A 767 -3.99 -13.52 -21.22
C LEU A 767 -4.31 -14.16 -22.57
N GLU A 768 -4.73 -15.43 -22.58
CA GLU A 768 -5.15 -16.13 -23.79
C GLU A 768 -6.41 -15.54 -24.44
N GLN A 769 -7.37 -14.99 -23.66
CA GLN A 769 -8.59 -14.37 -24.23
C GLN A 769 -8.27 -13.15 -25.10
N ILE A 770 -7.25 -12.40 -24.72
CA ILE A 770 -6.76 -11.19 -25.42
C ILE A 770 -5.53 -11.45 -26.30
N GLY A 771 -5.29 -12.72 -26.65
CA GLY A 771 -4.33 -13.14 -27.68
C GLY A 771 -2.86 -13.18 -27.25
N TYR A 772 -2.56 -13.07 -25.96
CA TYR A 772 -1.20 -13.29 -25.44
C TYR A 772 -0.99 -14.78 -25.14
N ILE A 773 0.03 -15.39 -25.76
CA ILE A 773 0.31 -16.84 -25.66
C ILE A 773 1.75 -17.07 -25.21
N TYR A 774 1.91 -18.00 -24.26
CA TYR A 774 3.21 -18.47 -23.79
C TYR A 774 3.66 -19.70 -24.60
N ASN A 775 4.70 -19.53 -25.42
CA ASN A 775 5.22 -20.56 -26.32
C ASN A 775 6.40 -21.38 -25.74
N GLY A 776 6.60 -21.35 -24.42
CA GLY A 776 7.75 -21.99 -23.75
C GLY A 776 7.49 -23.40 -23.18
N PRO A 777 8.44 -23.96 -22.41
CA PRO A 777 8.29 -25.27 -21.78
C PRO A 777 7.08 -25.36 -20.85
N LYS A 778 6.39 -26.50 -20.83
CA LYS A 778 5.19 -26.72 -19.99
C LYS A 778 5.46 -26.36 -18.52
N ILE A 779 4.74 -25.37 -18.01
CA ILE A 779 4.82 -24.94 -16.61
C ILE A 779 4.35 -26.07 -15.69
N THR A 780 5.17 -26.36 -14.69
CA THR A 780 4.93 -27.36 -13.63
C THR A 780 5.59 -26.88 -12.34
N LYS A 781 5.22 -27.46 -11.18
CA LYS A 781 5.86 -27.12 -9.90
C LYS A 781 7.38 -27.30 -9.92
N SER A 782 7.91 -28.31 -10.64
CA SER A 782 9.36 -28.54 -10.77
C SER A 782 10.04 -27.59 -11.78
N PHE A 783 9.30 -27.00 -12.72
CA PHE A 783 9.79 -25.86 -13.50
C PHE A 783 9.90 -24.62 -12.60
N ILE A 784 8.82 -24.28 -11.89
CA ILE A 784 8.76 -23.13 -10.97
C ILE A 784 9.87 -23.23 -9.92
N GLU A 785 10.08 -24.39 -9.30
CA GLU A 785 11.14 -24.62 -8.30
C GLU A 785 12.57 -24.38 -8.84
N LYS A 786 12.78 -24.50 -10.16
CA LYS A 786 14.06 -24.25 -10.84
C LYS A 786 14.17 -22.87 -11.50
N SER A 787 13.10 -22.09 -11.46
CA SER A 787 13.01 -20.77 -12.11
C SER A 787 12.56 -19.66 -11.15
N ILE A 788 12.35 -20.00 -9.87
CA ILE A 788 12.16 -19.04 -8.80
C ILE A 788 13.49 -18.32 -8.51
N ASN A 789 13.43 -16.99 -8.39
CA ASN A 789 14.54 -16.13 -8.02
C ASN A 789 13.98 -14.90 -7.26
N SER A 790 14.87 -14.09 -6.68
CA SER A 790 14.50 -12.82 -6.05
C SER A 790 13.85 -11.86 -7.06
N ILE A 791 12.77 -11.19 -6.66
CA ILE A 791 12.32 -9.94 -7.31
C ILE A 791 12.81 -8.69 -6.55
N TYR A 792 13.84 -8.84 -5.70
CA TYR A 792 14.59 -7.79 -5.01
C TYR A 792 13.77 -6.95 -4.02
N HIS A 793 12.79 -7.56 -3.37
CA HIS A 793 11.86 -6.93 -2.43
C HIS A 793 12.18 -7.36 -0.98
N TYR A 794 13.47 -7.39 -0.61
CA TYR A 794 13.91 -7.85 0.71
C TYR A 794 13.58 -6.88 1.84
N HIS A 795 13.16 -7.42 3.00
CA HIS A 795 12.72 -6.68 4.18
C HIS A 795 12.76 -7.53 5.48
N GLY A 796 12.49 -6.89 6.62
CA GLY A 796 12.19 -7.58 7.89
C GLY A 796 13.37 -8.16 8.68
N THR A 797 14.60 -7.70 8.45
CA THR A 797 15.82 -8.22 9.12
C THR A 797 16.11 -7.64 10.51
N CYS A 798 15.45 -6.56 10.90
CA CYS A 798 15.54 -5.92 12.22
C CYS A 798 14.12 -5.61 12.76
N PRO A 799 13.22 -6.60 12.88
CA PRO A 799 11.79 -6.35 12.95
C PRO A 799 11.32 -5.71 14.28
N ILE A 800 10.22 -4.96 14.20
CA ILE A 800 9.52 -4.41 15.37
C ILE A 800 9.02 -5.54 16.27
N GLY A 801 9.31 -5.43 17.57
CA GLY A 801 9.00 -6.43 18.61
C GLY A 801 10.09 -7.49 18.82
N ASP A 802 11.29 -7.28 18.26
CA ASP A 802 12.42 -8.22 18.30
C ASP A 802 13.75 -7.44 18.40
N VAL A 803 14.08 -6.65 17.36
CA VAL A 803 15.30 -5.81 17.32
C VAL A 803 15.01 -4.35 17.65
N VAL A 804 13.80 -3.86 17.35
CA VAL A 804 13.35 -2.49 17.68
C VAL A 804 12.00 -2.48 18.40
N ASP A 805 11.75 -1.42 19.17
CA ASP A 805 10.48 -1.17 19.84
C ASP A 805 9.39 -0.59 18.88
N LYS A 806 8.19 -0.32 19.42
CA LYS A 806 7.07 0.33 18.71
C LYS A 806 7.32 1.80 18.32
N ASN A 807 8.48 2.34 18.66
CA ASN A 807 8.96 3.68 18.33
C ASN A 807 10.17 3.61 17.37
N HIS A 808 10.50 2.41 16.90
CA HIS A 808 11.64 2.06 16.06
C HIS A 808 13.02 2.32 16.70
N LYS A 809 13.08 2.48 18.03
CA LYS A 809 14.31 2.55 18.81
C LYS A 809 14.91 1.15 18.91
N VAL A 810 16.22 1.00 18.72
CA VAL A 810 16.90 -0.29 18.92
C VAL A 810 16.86 -0.71 20.39
N ASN A 811 16.50 -1.97 20.64
CA ASN A 811 16.36 -2.52 21.99
C ASN A 811 17.67 -2.43 22.79
N ASP A 812 17.58 -2.29 24.11
CA ASP A 812 18.67 -2.03 25.07
C ASP A 812 19.56 -0.79 24.83
N THR A 813 19.33 -0.03 23.74
CA THR A 813 20.08 1.20 23.43
C THR A 813 19.30 2.47 23.78
N ASN A 814 20.05 3.57 23.82
CA ASN A 814 19.56 4.94 23.80
C ASN A 814 20.07 5.66 22.54
N ASN A 815 19.21 6.50 21.98
CA ASN A 815 19.47 7.38 20.83
C ASN A 815 19.85 6.68 19.51
N LEU A 816 19.65 5.37 19.38
CA LEU A 816 19.75 4.64 18.11
C LEU A 816 18.36 4.14 17.65
N TYR A 817 18.02 4.39 16.39
CA TYR A 817 16.75 4.02 15.76
C TYR A 817 16.99 3.38 14.38
N ILE A 818 15.95 2.77 13.79
CA ILE A 818 15.98 2.24 12.42
C ILE A 818 14.76 2.74 11.64
N ALA A 819 14.97 3.24 10.42
CA ALA A 819 13.92 3.89 9.62
C ALA A 819 13.75 3.31 8.20
N ASP A 820 14.31 2.12 7.92
CA ASP A 820 14.19 1.41 6.63
C ASP A 820 13.38 0.11 6.71
N CYS A 821 13.19 -0.56 5.55
CA CYS A 821 12.39 -1.78 5.43
C CYS A 821 12.88 -3.00 6.26
N SER A 822 14.05 -2.95 6.90
CA SER A 822 14.46 -3.96 7.88
C SER A 822 13.47 -4.10 9.05
N ILE A 823 12.73 -3.05 9.42
CA ILE A 823 11.84 -3.07 10.59
C ILE A 823 10.50 -3.79 10.36
N LEU A 824 10.18 -4.13 9.11
CA LEU A 824 8.90 -4.73 8.71
C LEU A 824 8.72 -6.15 9.29
N SER A 825 8.02 -6.25 10.43
CA SER A 825 7.79 -7.51 11.16
C SER A 825 6.85 -8.50 10.44
N ARG A 826 6.09 -8.00 9.45
CA ARG A 826 5.18 -8.75 8.58
C ARG A 826 5.53 -8.59 7.08
N PRO A 827 5.30 -9.62 6.25
CA PRO A 827 5.47 -9.54 4.79
C PRO A 827 4.65 -8.41 4.14
N TRP A 828 5.33 -7.47 3.47
CA TRP A 828 4.68 -6.40 2.72
C TRP A 828 4.24 -6.88 1.33
N PRO A 829 2.96 -6.74 0.92
CA PRO A 829 2.45 -7.28 -0.34
C PRO A 829 2.78 -6.40 -1.56
N GLY A 830 4.06 -6.19 -1.86
CA GLY A 830 4.50 -5.44 -3.04
C GLY A 830 5.96 -4.98 -2.98
N SER A 831 6.27 -3.89 -3.69
CA SER A 831 7.57 -3.21 -3.61
C SER A 831 7.79 -2.58 -2.24
N THR A 832 8.96 -2.79 -1.65
CA THR A 832 9.32 -2.31 -0.31
C THR A 832 9.82 -0.86 -0.28
N SER A 833 9.92 -0.17 -1.43
CA SER A 833 10.40 1.20 -1.52
C SER A 833 9.45 2.25 -0.92
N VAL A 834 8.13 2.04 -1.01
CA VAL A 834 7.12 2.91 -0.37
C VAL A 834 7.08 2.71 1.15
N PRO A 835 6.90 1.50 1.72
CA PRO A 835 6.91 1.34 3.17
C PRO A 835 8.27 1.70 3.81
N ALA A 836 9.40 1.61 3.09
CA ALA A 836 10.68 2.14 3.56
C ALA A 836 10.68 3.66 3.72
N ALA A 837 10.04 4.40 2.81
CA ALA A 837 9.88 5.85 2.96
C ALA A 837 8.90 6.21 4.09
N VAL A 838 7.84 5.41 4.27
CA VAL A 838 6.88 5.58 5.38
C VAL A 838 7.53 5.30 6.73
N SER A 839 8.37 4.26 6.87
CA SER A 839 9.16 4.06 8.10
C SER A 839 10.10 5.24 8.38
N GLY A 840 10.56 5.93 7.34
CA GLY A 840 11.26 7.22 7.44
C GLY A 840 10.47 8.28 8.20
N ILE A 841 9.23 8.54 7.76
CA ILE A 841 8.31 9.50 8.38
C ILE A 841 7.94 9.07 9.81
N VAL A 842 7.53 7.80 10.00
CA VAL A 842 7.11 7.29 11.31
C VAL A 842 8.24 7.43 12.33
N THR A 843 9.47 7.08 11.97
CA THR A 843 10.63 7.19 12.89
C THR A 843 10.92 8.64 13.27
N ALA A 844 10.87 9.57 12.31
CA ALA A 844 10.99 11.00 12.61
C ALA A 844 9.88 11.49 13.54
N ASN A 845 8.61 11.16 13.25
CA ASN A 845 7.48 11.51 14.11
C ASN A 845 7.64 10.96 15.55
N LYS A 846 8.18 9.74 15.73
CA LYS A 846 8.46 9.17 17.06
C LYS A 846 9.56 9.92 17.80
N ILE A 847 10.65 10.29 17.11
CA ILE A 847 11.76 11.09 17.65
C ILE A 847 11.27 12.49 18.05
N ILE A 848 10.52 13.16 17.18
CA ILE A 848 9.94 14.50 17.42
C ILE A 848 9.03 14.47 18.65
N ASN A 849 8.11 13.50 18.73
CA ASN A 849 7.23 13.38 19.90
C ASN A 849 8.00 13.14 21.21
N LYS A 850 9.10 12.37 21.18
CA LYS A 850 9.97 12.12 22.34
C LYS A 850 10.74 13.37 22.79
N ILE A 851 11.11 14.25 21.86
CA ILE A 851 11.83 15.50 22.13
C ILE A 851 10.86 16.59 22.61
N ASN A 852 9.74 16.79 21.90
CA ASN A 852 8.78 17.87 22.17
C ASN A 852 7.88 17.61 23.38
N ASN A 853 7.63 16.34 23.75
CA ASN A 853 6.82 15.96 24.92
C ASN A 853 7.66 15.18 25.94
N PRO A 854 8.59 15.82 26.65
CA PRO A 854 9.39 15.15 27.68
C PRO A 854 8.53 14.77 28.88
N ILE A 855 8.83 13.64 29.51
CA ILE A 855 8.16 13.19 30.76
C ILE A 855 8.49 14.14 31.92
N LEU A 856 9.76 14.57 32.01
CA LEU A 856 10.28 15.51 32.99
C LEU A 856 10.95 16.68 32.26
N GLU A 857 10.59 17.91 32.62
CA GLU A 857 11.14 19.16 32.07
C GLU A 857 12.05 19.83 33.11
N TRP A 858 13.34 19.94 32.79
CA TRP A 858 14.33 20.55 33.69
C TRP A 858 14.42 22.05 33.45
N VAL A 859 13.65 22.82 34.21
CA VAL A 859 13.39 24.26 33.99
C VAL A 859 14.67 25.10 34.07
N ASN A 860 15.50 24.86 35.10
CA ASN A 860 16.77 25.58 35.30
C ASN A 860 17.99 24.86 34.71
N SER A 861 17.80 23.98 33.72
CA SER A 861 18.87 23.27 33.01
C SER A 861 19.97 24.18 32.45
N HIS A 862 19.61 25.39 32.03
CA HIS A 862 20.50 26.42 31.50
C HIS A 862 21.51 26.98 32.52
N GLU A 863 21.31 26.77 33.83
CA GLU A 863 22.27 27.13 34.88
C GLU A 863 23.45 26.15 34.98
N TYR A 864 23.38 25.00 34.28
CA TYR A 864 24.29 23.87 34.45
C TYR A 864 25.03 23.48 33.17
N SER A 865 26.24 22.98 33.32
CA SER A 865 27.07 22.47 32.22
C SER A 865 28.01 21.35 32.70
N GLY A 866 28.70 20.71 31.75
CA GLY A 866 29.73 19.71 32.04
C GLY A 866 29.20 18.49 32.80
N ILE A 867 30.00 17.97 33.74
CA ILE A 867 29.72 16.70 34.43
C ILE A 867 28.38 16.69 35.18
N THR A 868 27.96 17.83 35.77
CA THR A 868 26.65 17.92 36.46
C THR A 868 25.48 17.78 35.49
N TYR A 869 25.52 18.54 34.38
CA TYR A 869 24.50 18.43 33.33
C TYR A 869 24.43 17.01 32.76
N ASN A 870 25.58 16.38 32.50
CA ASN A 870 25.66 15.01 32.00
C ASN A 870 25.04 13.99 32.96
N ILE A 871 25.24 14.13 34.28
CA ILE A 871 24.64 13.23 35.27
C ILE A 871 23.13 13.41 35.33
N VAL A 872 22.63 14.65 35.37
CA VAL A 872 21.17 14.93 35.38
C VAL A 872 20.52 14.33 34.13
N MET A 873 21.08 14.58 32.94
CA MET A 873 20.59 14.02 31.68
C MET A 873 20.65 12.48 31.65
N LYS A 874 21.65 11.84 32.27
CA LYS A 874 21.72 10.38 32.42
C LYS A 874 20.54 9.85 33.24
N CYS A 875 20.20 10.51 34.36
CA CYS A 875 19.06 10.14 35.21
C CYS A 875 17.71 10.33 34.49
N LEU A 876 17.53 11.48 33.84
CA LEU A 876 16.34 11.76 33.03
C LEU A 876 16.15 10.73 31.92
N ASN A 877 17.23 10.30 31.26
CA ASN A 877 17.15 9.30 30.21
C ASN A 877 16.84 7.88 30.73
N LYS A 878 17.26 7.51 31.95
CA LYS A 878 16.84 6.23 32.58
C LYS A 878 15.34 6.24 32.91
N TRP A 879 14.79 7.32 33.47
CA TRP A 879 13.34 7.45 33.66
C TRP A 879 12.57 7.48 32.33
N ARG A 880 13.10 8.12 31.28
CA ARG A 880 12.55 8.10 29.90
C ARG A 880 12.66 6.74 29.19
N SER A 881 13.44 5.79 29.71
CA SER A 881 13.41 4.39 29.22
C SER A 881 12.35 3.53 29.89
N VAL A 882 11.88 3.92 31.08
CA VAL A 882 10.86 3.20 31.85
C VAL A 882 9.45 3.73 31.59
N ILE A 883 9.25 5.05 31.58
CA ILE A 883 7.92 5.65 31.39
C ILE A 883 7.67 5.81 29.89
N THR A 884 6.55 5.26 29.42
CA THR A 884 6.13 5.29 28.01
C THR A 884 4.98 6.26 27.73
N ASN A 885 4.25 6.73 28.76
CA ASN A 885 3.30 7.84 28.67
C ASN A 885 3.04 8.51 30.04
N VAL A 886 2.85 9.84 30.05
CA VAL A 886 2.39 10.60 31.23
C VAL A 886 0.86 10.77 31.17
N PRO A 887 0.08 10.39 32.21
CA PRO A 887 -1.39 10.30 32.11
C PRO A 887 -2.16 11.60 31.87
N THR A 888 -1.50 12.75 32.04
CA THR A 888 -2.05 14.10 31.77
C THR A 888 -1.57 14.71 30.45
N ASN A 889 -0.67 14.03 29.73
CA ASN A 889 0.05 14.55 28.56
C ASN A 889 0.73 15.91 28.80
N LYS A 890 1.20 16.15 30.04
CA LYS A 890 2.01 17.32 30.42
C LYS A 890 3.35 16.87 30.99
N PRO A 891 4.46 17.59 30.71
CA PRO A 891 5.72 17.36 31.41
C PRO A 891 5.57 17.70 32.90
N ILE A 892 6.28 16.97 33.76
CA ILE A 892 6.46 17.38 35.16
C ILE A 892 7.65 18.33 35.21
N GLN A 893 7.40 19.58 35.60
CA GLN A 893 8.41 20.64 35.59
C GLN A 893 9.23 20.62 36.88
N PHE A 894 10.56 20.61 36.80
CA PHE A 894 11.39 20.62 38.02
C PHE A 894 12.60 21.55 37.95
N THR A 895 12.97 22.05 39.12
CA THR A 895 14.27 22.69 39.36
C THR A 895 15.24 21.71 40.02
N PHE A 896 16.52 21.83 39.71
CA PHE A 896 17.61 21.12 40.36
C PHE A 896 18.53 22.12 41.08
N SER A 897 18.98 21.80 42.29
CA SER A 897 19.92 22.64 43.03
C SER A 897 20.90 21.84 43.89
N LEU A 898 22.05 22.46 44.18
CA LEU A 898 23.07 21.93 45.09
C LEU A 898 23.20 22.85 46.31
N SER A 899 22.67 22.43 47.46
CA SER A 899 22.65 23.20 48.72
C SER A 899 23.58 22.60 49.78
N ASN A 900 24.04 23.43 50.71
CA ASN A 900 24.73 22.99 51.94
C ASN A 900 23.77 22.83 53.14
N ASP A 901 22.50 23.21 52.97
CA ASP A 901 21.56 23.53 54.04
C ASP A 901 20.57 22.37 54.31
N LEU A 902 20.83 21.20 53.73
CA LEU A 902 20.16 19.94 54.07
C LEU A 902 20.68 19.39 55.41
N GLU A 903 19.84 18.66 56.14
CA GLU A 903 20.17 18.16 57.47
C GLU A 903 21.37 17.19 57.48
N PRO A 904 22.07 17.02 58.61
CA PRO A 904 23.20 16.11 58.72
C PRO A 904 22.85 14.68 58.28
N ASN A 905 23.64 14.14 57.35
CA ASN A 905 23.49 12.84 56.69
C ASN A 905 22.42 12.75 55.58
N VAL A 906 21.59 13.77 55.37
CA VAL A 906 20.68 13.82 54.21
C VAL A 906 21.49 14.01 52.92
N LEU A 907 21.31 13.09 51.98
CA LEU A 907 22.03 13.09 50.69
C LEU A 907 21.33 13.97 49.64
N GLY A 908 20.00 13.99 49.69
CA GLY A 908 19.12 14.75 48.81
C GLY A 908 17.72 14.90 49.40
N ALA A 909 16.89 15.69 48.73
CA ALA A 909 15.46 15.79 48.98
C ALA A 909 14.71 16.27 47.73
N ALA A 910 13.59 15.61 47.44
CA ALA A 910 12.62 15.99 46.43
C ALA A 910 11.34 16.54 47.07
N SER A 911 10.71 17.48 46.38
CA SER A 911 9.41 18.03 46.78
C SER A 911 8.53 18.24 45.55
N ILE A 912 7.29 17.76 45.59
CA ILE A 912 6.27 18.18 44.64
C ILE A 912 5.73 19.53 45.13
N THR A 913 5.79 20.56 44.28
CA THR A 913 5.24 21.89 44.56
C THR A 913 3.84 22.05 44.00
N LYS A 914 3.51 21.37 42.89
CA LYS A 914 2.19 21.39 42.27
C LYS A 914 1.77 20.01 41.82
N TYR A 915 0.48 19.74 41.90
CA TYR A 915 -0.16 18.59 41.31
C TYR A 915 -1.23 19.01 40.31
N ILE A 916 -1.60 18.10 39.41
CA ILE A 916 -2.63 18.29 38.40
C ILE A 916 -3.68 17.17 38.53
N ILE A 917 -4.96 17.58 38.52
CA ILE A 917 -6.10 16.66 38.51
C ILE A 917 -6.35 16.23 37.07
N LYS A 918 -6.35 14.92 36.81
CA LYS A 918 -6.31 14.35 35.46
C LYS A 918 -7.51 14.76 34.58
N ASP A 919 -8.71 14.65 35.12
CA ASP A 919 -9.95 14.77 34.33
C ASP A 919 -10.39 16.22 34.11
N THR A 920 -9.92 17.15 34.96
CA THR A 920 -10.20 18.60 34.83
C THR A 920 -9.01 19.39 34.28
N LEU A 921 -7.81 18.82 34.30
CA LEU A 921 -6.52 19.49 34.09
C LEU A 921 -6.28 20.70 35.01
N GLU A 922 -6.99 20.75 36.15
CA GLU A 922 -6.81 21.77 37.19
C GLU A 922 -5.46 21.55 37.91
N ILE A 923 -4.65 22.60 37.99
CA ILE A 923 -3.34 22.59 38.65
C ILE A 923 -3.46 23.27 40.01
N LYS A 924 -2.97 22.62 41.07
CA LYS A 924 -3.03 23.11 42.46
C LYS A 924 -1.65 23.07 43.13
N GLU A 925 -1.40 24.03 44.03
CA GLU A 925 -0.23 24.01 44.92
C GLU A 925 -0.32 22.81 45.89
N LEU A 926 0.80 22.14 46.16
CA LEU A 926 0.90 21.14 47.21
C LEU A 926 1.38 21.79 48.51
N ASN A 927 0.47 21.91 49.47
CA ASN A 927 0.70 22.40 50.83
C ASN A 927 -0.02 21.49 51.83
N GLU A 928 0.18 21.68 53.14
CA GLU A 928 -0.42 20.83 54.18
C GLU A 928 -1.95 20.77 54.07
N ASP A 929 -2.62 21.90 53.84
CA ASP A 929 -4.07 21.97 53.67
C ASP A 929 -4.56 21.10 52.51
N ASN A 930 -3.96 21.23 51.32
CA ASN A 930 -4.34 20.45 50.14
C ASN A 930 -3.93 18.96 50.25
N TYR A 931 -2.84 18.66 50.94
CA TYR A 931 -2.38 17.29 51.19
C TYR A 931 -3.40 16.51 52.05
N TYR A 932 -3.84 17.09 53.16
CA TYR A 932 -4.77 16.42 54.08
C TYR A 932 -6.24 16.55 53.69
N ASN A 933 -6.67 17.65 53.06
CA ASN A 933 -8.08 17.89 52.74
C ASN A 933 -8.48 17.55 51.28
N ASP A 934 -7.56 17.61 50.32
CA ASP A 934 -7.85 17.27 48.91
C ASP A 934 -7.31 15.88 48.55
N LEU A 935 -5.98 15.65 48.63
CA LEU A 935 -5.37 14.39 48.16
C LEU A 935 -5.88 13.15 48.90
N LYS A 936 -5.98 13.19 50.23
CA LYS A 936 -6.48 12.07 51.04
C LYS A 936 -7.89 11.59 50.65
N ASN A 937 -8.69 12.45 50.01
CA ASN A 937 -10.06 12.15 49.59
C ASN A 937 -10.17 11.71 48.11
N ARG A 938 -9.04 11.52 47.42
CA ARG A 938 -8.96 11.14 46.00
C ARG A 938 -8.41 9.74 45.81
N SER A 939 -8.84 9.08 44.74
CA SER A 939 -8.31 7.77 44.36
C SER A 939 -6.91 7.92 43.73
N VAL A 940 -6.11 6.85 43.82
CA VAL A 940 -4.94 6.71 42.94
C VAL A 940 -5.35 6.87 41.48
N ARG A 941 -4.47 7.45 40.65
CA ARG A 941 -4.68 7.76 39.21
C ARG A 941 -5.63 8.93 38.90
N GLU A 942 -6.18 9.63 39.89
CA GLU A 942 -6.90 10.90 39.71
C GLU A 942 -5.97 12.13 39.70
N VAL A 943 -4.82 12.02 40.37
CA VAL A 943 -3.85 13.12 40.59
C VAL A 943 -2.44 12.71 40.17
N PHE A 944 -1.73 13.64 39.54
CA PHE A 944 -0.34 13.47 39.13
C PHE A 944 0.50 14.68 39.56
N PRO A 945 1.84 14.55 39.71
CA PRO A 945 2.71 15.70 39.86
C PRO A 945 2.57 16.63 38.65
N TYR A 946 2.75 17.93 38.86
CA TYR A 946 2.83 18.96 37.82
C TYR A 946 4.16 19.72 37.89
N SER A 947 4.58 20.11 39.08
CA SER A 947 5.92 20.67 39.28
C SER A 947 6.54 20.29 40.63
N GLY A 948 7.87 20.43 40.74
CA GLY A 948 8.61 20.17 41.97
C GLY A 948 10.03 20.75 41.99
N ASN A 949 10.75 20.52 43.09
CA ASN A 949 12.15 20.89 43.26
C ASN A 949 12.94 19.68 43.76
N ILE A 950 14.16 19.52 43.26
CA ILE A 950 15.15 18.55 43.76
C ILE A 950 16.37 19.31 44.28
N ILE A 951 16.79 18.98 45.49
CA ILE A 951 17.94 19.57 46.18
C ILE A 951 18.88 18.43 46.57
N LEU A 952 20.14 18.46 46.12
CA LEU A 952 21.15 17.51 46.58
C LEU A 952 22.21 18.19 47.46
N ASN A 953 22.75 17.42 48.40
CA ASN A 953 23.75 17.90 49.35
C ASN A 953 25.07 18.18 48.62
N LYS A 954 25.42 19.47 48.45
CA LYS A 954 26.56 19.95 47.67
C LYS A 954 27.91 19.38 48.15
N LYS A 955 28.05 19.14 49.45
CA LYS A 955 29.26 18.54 50.05
C LYS A 955 29.37 17.04 49.68
N ILE A 956 28.26 16.31 49.74
CA ILE A 956 28.18 14.91 49.28
C ILE A 956 28.37 14.84 47.76
N TRP A 957 27.71 15.71 47.00
CA TRP A 957 27.82 15.77 45.55
C TRP A 957 29.28 15.88 45.12
N ASN A 958 30.00 16.90 45.60
CA ASN A 958 31.40 17.13 45.26
C ASN A 958 32.34 15.99 45.69
N SER A 959 32.03 15.24 46.75
CA SER A 959 32.85 14.12 47.23
C SER A 959 32.55 12.79 46.52
N LYS A 960 31.30 12.55 46.11
CA LYS A 960 30.86 11.30 45.48
C LYS A 960 30.70 11.36 43.95
N ILE A 961 30.78 12.53 43.31
CA ILE A 961 30.60 12.69 41.85
C ILE A 961 31.57 11.84 41.01
N ASN A 962 32.78 11.60 41.51
CA ASN A 962 33.80 10.77 40.86
C ASN A 962 33.87 9.32 41.41
N LYS A 963 33.06 8.96 42.42
CA LYS A 963 32.97 7.58 42.93
C LYS A 963 32.01 6.80 42.03
N VAL A 964 32.55 6.21 40.96
CA VAL A 964 31.79 5.49 39.93
C VAL A 964 31.81 3.98 40.13
N ASP A 965 30.75 3.32 39.68
CA ASP A 965 30.64 1.87 39.63
C ASP A 965 31.19 1.26 38.32
N LYS A 966 31.03 -0.06 38.16
CA LYS A 966 31.40 -0.82 36.96
C LYS A 966 30.65 -0.44 35.67
N TYR A 967 29.55 0.33 35.78
CA TYR A 967 28.76 0.87 34.66
C TYR A 967 29.01 2.38 34.46
N ASN A 968 30.06 2.92 35.09
CA ASN A 968 30.40 4.34 35.08
C ASN A 968 29.21 5.24 35.50
N ASN A 969 28.42 4.77 36.48
CA ASN A 969 27.43 5.52 37.24
C ASN A 969 28.08 6.01 38.54
N SER A 970 28.06 7.31 38.80
CA SER A 970 28.54 7.87 40.07
C SER A 970 27.54 7.58 41.19
N SER A 971 27.97 7.54 42.46
CA SER A 971 27.01 7.33 43.57
C SER A 971 25.92 8.43 43.61
N VAL A 972 26.24 9.63 43.12
CA VAL A 972 25.29 10.77 43.05
C VAL A 972 24.29 10.65 41.89
N TYR A 973 24.58 9.86 40.87
CA TYR A 973 23.60 9.49 39.83
C TYR A 973 22.45 8.69 40.45
N TYR A 974 22.76 7.71 41.33
CA TYR A 974 21.73 6.90 41.99
C TYR A 974 20.89 7.73 42.96
N THR A 975 21.50 8.61 43.77
CA THR A 975 20.75 9.56 44.61
C THR A 975 19.82 10.44 43.77
N LEU A 976 20.31 11.04 42.68
CA LEU A 976 19.45 11.85 41.81
C LEU A 976 18.33 11.03 41.12
N LEU A 977 18.61 9.79 40.73
CA LEU A 977 17.63 8.90 40.10
C LEU A 977 16.49 8.57 41.09
N HIS A 978 16.82 8.38 42.37
CA HIS A 978 15.88 8.20 43.48
C HIS A 978 15.03 9.46 43.73
N GLU A 979 15.62 10.66 43.82
CA GLU A 979 14.86 11.92 43.98
C GLU A 979 13.87 12.16 42.83
N LEU A 980 14.24 11.77 41.60
CA LEU A 980 13.35 11.83 40.45
C LEU A 980 12.17 10.83 40.54
N GLY A 981 12.33 9.72 41.29
CA GLY A 981 11.24 8.80 41.64
C GLY A 981 10.23 9.42 42.62
N HIS A 982 10.70 10.15 43.62
CA HIS A 982 9.83 10.95 44.49
C HIS A 982 9.09 12.05 43.72
N LEU A 983 9.77 12.76 42.82
CA LEU A 983 9.16 13.76 41.93
C LEU A 983 8.03 13.16 41.06
N LEU A 984 8.16 11.90 40.64
CA LEU A 984 7.13 11.15 39.92
C LEU A 984 5.94 10.71 40.81
N GLY A 985 6.07 10.81 42.14
CA GLY A 985 5.01 10.57 43.12
C GLY A 985 5.21 9.37 44.04
N ILE A 986 6.30 8.60 43.90
CA ILE A 986 6.62 7.47 44.78
C ILE A 986 6.91 8.01 46.19
N GLY A 987 6.07 7.68 47.18
CA GLY A 987 6.10 8.28 48.51
C GLY A 987 5.07 9.40 48.65
N PRO A 988 5.34 10.64 48.16
CA PRO A 988 4.44 11.79 48.38
C PRO A 988 2.98 11.61 47.95
N LEU A 989 2.69 10.81 46.91
CA LEU A 989 1.32 10.55 46.45
C LEU A 989 0.72 9.24 46.99
N TRP A 990 1.38 8.54 47.91
CA TRP A 990 0.81 7.34 48.52
C TRP A 990 -0.35 7.63 49.50
N ILE A 991 -0.52 8.90 49.90
CA ILE A 991 -1.72 9.39 50.63
C ILE A 991 -3.03 9.24 49.84
N LEU A 992 -2.95 9.05 48.51
CA LEU A 992 -4.12 8.76 47.66
C LEU A 992 -4.76 7.42 48.04
N TYR A 993 -6.09 7.37 48.02
CA TYR A 993 -6.85 6.20 48.39
C TYR A 993 -6.51 4.99 47.49
N GLY A 994 -6.14 3.89 48.15
CA GLY A 994 -5.71 2.63 47.53
C GLY A 994 -4.21 2.36 47.54
N VAL A 995 -3.35 3.33 47.89
CA VAL A 995 -1.89 3.18 47.81
C VAL A 995 -1.22 2.93 49.16
N LEU A 996 -1.61 3.63 50.22
CA LEU A 996 -1.11 3.41 51.58
C LEU A 996 -2.09 2.53 52.38
N LEU A 997 -1.59 1.43 52.94
CA LEU A 997 -2.31 0.54 53.85
C LEU A 997 -1.68 0.56 55.26
N TYR A 998 -2.47 0.23 56.27
CA TYR A 998 -2.08 0.15 57.68
C TYR A 998 -2.65 -1.12 58.31
N ASP A 999 -1.88 -1.83 59.15
CA ASP A 999 -2.38 -2.99 59.92
C ASP A 999 -2.48 -2.62 61.41
N ASP A 1000 -3.72 -2.42 61.89
CA ASP A 1000 -4.05 -2.16 63.30
C ASP A 1000 -3.45 -3.17 64.30
N LYS A 1001 -2.98 -4.35 63.84
CA LYS A 1001 -2.41 -5.40 64.70
C LYS A 1001 -0.90 -5.30 64.91
N THR A 1002 -0.16 -4.72 63.96
CA THR A 1002 1.30 -4.59 64.05
C THR A 1002 1.75 -3.13 64.12
N GLU A 1003 0.83 -2.19 63.87
CA GLU A 1003 1.08 -0.75 63.77
C GLU A 1003 2.06 -0.37 62.62
N ASP A 1004 2.31 -1.29 61.68
CA ASP A 1004 3.10 -1.07 60.47
C ASP A 1004 2.25 -0.58 59.28
N PHE A 1005 2.93 0.03 58.29
CA PHE A 1005 2.36 0.44 57.02
C PHE A 1005 2.83 -0.47 55.87
N PHE A 1006 1.96 -0.63 54.87
CA PHE A 1006 2.20 -1.49 53.70
C PHE A 1006 1.78 -0.80 52.41
N TYR A 1007 2.43 -1.15 51.30
CA TYR A 1007 2.06 -0.71 49.96
C TYR A 1007 0.80 -1.44 49.48
N GLY A 1008 -0.17 -0.69 48.95
CA GLY A 1008 -1.46 -1.20 48.47
C GLY A 1008 -1.56 -1.44 46.97
N GLY A 1009 -0.69 -0.81 46.16
CA GLY A 1009 -0.74 -0.90 44.69
C GLY A 1009 -0.57 -2.33 44.16
N GLU A 1010 -1.35 -2.71 43.14
CA GLU A 1010 -1.40 -4.08 42.63
C GLU A 1010 -0.10 -4.49 41.94
N ASN A 1011 0.49 -3.59 41.18
CA ASN A 1011 1.60 -3.85 40.26
C ASN A 1011 2.94 -3.91 40.99
N GLY A 1012 3.21 -2.96 41.89
CA GLY A 1012 4.36 -3.01 42.80
C GLY A 1012 4.32 -4.27 43.69
N ASN A 1013 3.15 -4.62 44.23
CA ASN A 1013 2.97 -5.84 45.02
C ASN A 1013 3.14 -7.13 44.21
N ARG A 1014 2.78 -7.14 42.92
CA ARG A 1014 3.01 -8.28 42.02
C ARG A 1014 4.49 -8.52 41.82
N GLU A 1015 5.26 -7.50 41.48
CA GLU A 1015 6.71 -7.65 41.25
C GLU A 1015 7.46 -7.91 42.58
N TYR A 1016 7.02 -7.36 43.72
CA TYR A 1016 7.52 -7.74 45.04
C TYR A 1016 7.35 -9.24 45.33
N LYS A 1017 6.17 -9.81 45.03
CA LYS A 1017 5.93 -11.27 45.15
C LYS A 1017 6.84 -12.09 44.24
N ASN A 1018 7.14 -11.59 43.04
CA ASN A 1018 8.04 -12.27 42.10
C ASN A 1018 9.49 -12.38 42.62
N LEU A 1019 9.94 -11.51 43.54
CA LEU A 1019 11.25 -11.61 44.19
C LEU A 1019 11.32 -12.73 45.24
N PHE A 1020 10.17 -13.16 45.79
CA PHE A 1020 10.10 -14.06 46.94
C PHE A 1020 9.21 -15.29 46.72
N PRO A 1021 9.41 -16.10 45.64
CA PRO A 1021 8.48 -17.16 45.25
C PRO A 1021 8.30 -18.29 46.29
N ASP A 1022 9.26 -18.50 47.20
CA ASP A 1022 9.16 -19.49 48.29
C ASP A 1022 8.55 -18.92 49.60
N LEU A 1023 8.03 -17.69 49.56
CA LEU A 1023 7.30 -17.02 50.65
C LEU A 1023 5.92 -16.58 50.16
N ASN A 1024 4.87 -16.89 50.92
CA ASN A 1024 3.49 -16.47 50.60
C ASN A 1024 3.24 -15.01 51.05
N VAL A 1025 4.04 -14.06 50.54
CA VAL A 1025 3.95 -12.64 50.87
C VAL A 1025 2.73 -11.97 50.23
N SER A 1026 2.11 -11.02 50.93
CA SER A 1026 0.83 -10.40 50.56
C SER A 1026 0.97 -8.95 50.11
N TYR A 1027 1.72 -8.14 50.87
CA TYR A 1027 1.94 -6.72 50.61
C TYR A 1027 3.40 -6.36 50.91
N MET A 1028 3.99 -5.50 50.10
CA MET A 1028 5.32 -4.95 50.34
C MET A 1028 5.27 -4.05 51.59
N PRO A 1029 6.10 -4.29 52.61
CA PRO A 1029 6.19 -3.42 53.77
C PRO A 1029 6.80 -2.07 53.41
N LEU A 1030 6.40 -1.03 54.14
CA LEU A 1030 7.00 0.30 54.06
C LEU A 1030 7.93 0.53 55.26
N GLU A 1031 8.92 1.40 55.06
CA GLU A 1031 9.86 1.80 56.12
C GLU A 1031 9.12 2.53 57.26
N ASN A 1032 9.53 2.32 58.51
CA ASN A 1032 9.06 3.06 59.68
C ASN A 1032 10.17 3.64 60.58
N ASP A 1033 11.43 3.41 60.25
CA ASP A 1033 12.59 4.10 60.82
C ASP A 1033 12.94 5.42 60.08
N GLY A 1034 14.04 6.07 60.50
CA GLY A 1034 14.60 7.28 59.85
C GLY A 1034 13.85 8.60 60.13
N GLY A 1035 12.57 8.55 60.45
CA GLY A 1035 11.74 9.74 60.76
C GLY A 1035 10.94 10.23 59.55
N ALA A 1036 10.36 11.43 59.63
CA ALA A 1036 9.32 11.87 58.68
C ALA A 1036 9.77 12.05 57.22
N GLY A 1037 11.08 12.14 56.95
CA GLY A 1037 11.64 12.14 55.60
C GLY A 1037 11.98 10.74 55.05
N THR A 1038 11.73 9.68 55.82
CA THR A 1038 12.17 8.31 55.51
C THR A 1038 11.06 7.28 55.72
N ALA A 1039 10.40 7.32 56.88
CA ALA A 1039 9.24 6.48 57.19
C ALA A 1039 8.06 6.78 56.26
N ILE A 1040 7.30 5.74 55.91
CA ILE A 1040 6.03 5.77 55.14
C ILE A 1040 6.19 6.23 53.67
N VAL A 1041 7.29 6.88 53.28
CA VAL A 1041 7.55 7.35 51.90
C VAL A 1041 8.50 6.47 51.08
N HIS A 1042 9.04 5.40 51.68
CA HIS A 1042 9.88 4.38 51.03
C HIS A 1042 9.36 2.96 51.32
N PRO A 1043 9.64 1.97 50.44
CA PRO A 1043 9.60 0.56 50.81
C PRO A 1043 10.58 0.27 51.96
N GLU A 1044 10.29 -0.77 52.73
CA GLU A 1044 11.20 -1.31 53.75
C GLU A 1044 12.54 -1.74 53.14
N GLU A 1045 13.65 -1.34 53.75
CA GLU A 1045 14.99 -1.77 53.33
C GLU A 1045 15.38 -3.12 53.95
N GLY A 1046 14.99 -3.37 55.21
CA GLY A 1046 15.44 -4.50 56.00
C GLY A 1046 16.59 -4.13 56.93
N HIS A 1047 17.25 -5.12 57.51
CA HIS A 1047 18.20 -4.88 58.62
C HIS A 1047 19.60 -4.45 58.14
N GLU A 1048 19.90 -3.14 58.21
CA GLU A 1048 21.26 -2.58 58.03
C GLU A 1048 21.79 -2.00 59.36
N GLU A 1049 23.06 -2.27 59.70
CA GLU A 1049 23.64 -1.90 61.01
C GLU A 1049 23.75 -0.37 61.19
N GLY A 1050 22.80 0.19 61.95
CA GLY A 1050 22.72 1.62 62.21
C GLY A 1050 21.99 2.42 61.13
N ALA A 1051 21.04 1.81 60.43
CA ALA A 1051 20.01 2.47 59.61
C ALA A 1051 18.62 1.92 59.96
N SER A 1052 18.04 1.02 59.14
CA SER A 1052 16.80 0.29 59.46
C SER A 1052 17.03 -0.91 60.36
N LYS A 1053 16.14 -1.10 61.34
CA LYS A 1053 16.29 -2.12 62.39
C LYS A 1053 15.74 -3.49 62.00
N ASN A 1054 14.68 -3.60 61.19
CA ASN A 1054 13.95 -4.87 61.07
C ASN A 1054 13.08 -5.05 59.80
N ASN A 1055 13.23 -6.22 59.18
CA ASN A 1055 12.23 -6.82 58.28
C ASN A 1055 10.86 -6.99 59.00
N ARG A 1056 9.76 -7.04 58.24
CA ARG A 1056 8.38 -7.09 58.79
C ARG A 1056 7.77 -8.49 58.80
N TYR A 1057 6.66 -8.62 59.53
CA TYR A 1057 5.81 -9.81 59.52
C TYR A 1057 4.33 -9.41 59.37
N PHE A 1058 3.66 -9.90 58.34
CA PHE A 1058 2.23 -9.69 58.12
C PHE A 1058 1.48 -11.03 58.19
N ASN A 1059 0.44 -11.10 59.03
CA ASN A 1059 -0.26 -12.36 59.38
C ASN A 1059 0.68 -13.54 59.74
N GLY A 1060 1.81 -13.23 60.41
CA GLY A 1060 2.82 -14.22 60.81
C GLY A 1060 3.76 -14.71 59.71
N ILE A 1061 3.63 -14.19 58.48
CA ILE A 1061 4.51 -14.50 57.35
C ILE A 1061 5.62 -13.44 57.30
N PHE A 1062 6.88 -13.89 57.18
CA PHE A 1062 8.04 -13.03 57.01
C PHE A 1062 7.98 -12.29 55.66
N HIS A 1063 8.10 -10.97 55.70
CA HIS A 1063 8.14 -10.09 54.54
C HIS A 1063 9.51 -9.38 54.53
N PRO A 1064 10.44 -9.80 53.65
CA PRO A 1064 11.77 -9.19 53.58
C PRO A 1064 11.71 -7.75 53.07
N GLY A 1065 12.63 -6.92 53.54
CA GLY A 1065 12.93 -5.63 52.93
C GLY A 1065 13.63 -5.78 51.57
N LEU A 1066 13.85 -4.64 50.91
CA LEU A 1066 14.37 -4.55 49.56
C LEU A 1066 15.88 -4.28 49.46
N ASP A 1067 16.63 -4.17 50.55
CA ASP A 1067 18.11 -4.13 50.50
C ASP A 1067 18.58 -3.04 49.50
N THR A 1068 19.50 -3.32 48.59
CA THR A 1068 20.04 -2.37 47.57
C THR A 1068 19.04 -1.66 46.61
N GLU A 1069 17.72 -1.86 46.64
CA GLU A 1069 16.78 -1.32 45.62
C GLU A 1069 16.71 0.22 45.58
N LEU A 1070 16.60 0.83 44.39
CA LEU A 1070 16.71 2.28 44.21
C LEU A 1070 15.85 3.13 45.18
N MET A 1071 14.61 2.71 45.48
CA MET A 1071 13.65 3.53 46.21
C MET A 1071 13.58 3.24 47.71
N THR A 1072 14.50 2.46 48.29
CA THR A 1072 14.56 2.30 49.76
C THR A 1072 15.07 3.58 50.46
N GLY A 1073 14.86 3.66 51.78
CA GLY A 1073 15.08 4.88 52.55
C GLY A 1073 16.54 5.22 52.86
N TRP A 1074 17.49 4.32 52.60
CA TRP A 1074 18.90 4.50 52.92
C TRP A 1074 19.80 4.21 51.71
N ALA A 1075 21.09 4.50 51.86
CA ALA A 1075 22.07 4.37 50.78
C ALA A 1075 23.30 3.60 51.28
N GLU A 1076 23.31 2.31 50.94
CA GLU A 1076 24.35 1.30 51.05
C GLU A 1076 25.77 1.77 51.45
N ARG A 1077 26.25 1.23 52.57
CA ARG A 1077 27.50 1.66 53.24
C ARG A 1077 28.71 0.81 52.85
N GLY A 1078 29.15 0.91 51.59
CA GLY A 1078 30.37 0.22 51.11
C GLY A 1078 31.22 1.01 50.12
N GLU A 1079 32.44 0.53 49.84
CA GLU A 1079 33.17 0.91 48.62
C GLU A 1079 32.70 0.11 47.41
N ASP A 1080 32.42 -1.19 47.59
CA ASP A 1080 31.97 -2.12 46.54
C ASP A 1080 30.48 -1.98 46.16
N VAL A 1081 29.66 -1.37 47.03
CA VAL A 1081 28.22 -1.19 46.79
C VAL A 1081 27.95 0.26 46.40
N ILE A 1082 27.77 0.50 45.10
CA ILE A 1082 27.43 1.80 44.51
C ILE A 1082 26.15 1.71 43.67
N ASN A 1083 25.79 0.51 43.18
CA ASN A 1083 24.70 0.28 42.24
C ASN A 1083 23.37 0.02 42.96
N LEU A 1084 22.45 0.97 42.90
CA LEU A 1084 21.07 0.84 43.39
C LEU A 1084 20.13 0.66 42.17
N PRO A 1085 19.66 -0.57 41.84
CA PRO A 1085 18.92 -0.83 40.60
C PRO A 1085 17.49 -0.28 40.62
N LEU A 1086 17.08 0.37 39.52
CA LEU A 1086 15.68 0.71 39.24
C LEU A 1086 14.92 -0.57 38.89
N SER A 1087 14.39 -1.27 39.90
CA SER A 1087 13.84 -2.61 39.70
C SER A 1087 12.42 -2.61 39.15
N ARG A 1088 11.95 -3.80 38.74
CA ARG A 1088 10.54 -4.03 38.35
C ARG A 1088 9.54 -3.64 39.45
N VAL A 1089 9.92 -3.69 40.73
CA VAL A 1089 9.07 -3.26 41.85
C VAL A 1089 8.78 -1.76 41.76
N THR A 1090 9.82 -0.95 41.58
CA THR A 1090 9.68 0.50 41.40
C THR A 1090 8.94 0.87 40.10
N ILE A 1091 9.14 0.12 39.01
CA ILE A 1091 8.33 0.28 37.80
C ILE A 1091 6.84 -0.02 38.08
N GLY A 1092 6.55 -1.06 38.87
CA GLY A 1092 5.20 -1.37 39.33
C GLY A 1092 4.56 -0.26 40.16
N MET A 1093 5.32 0.37 41.06
CA MET A 1093 4.83 1.51 41.85
C MET A 1093 4.43 2.71 40.96
N ILE A 1094 5.14 2.91 39.85
CA ILE A 1094 4.83 3.95 38.85
C ILE A 1094 3.60 3.58 38.01
N GLU A 1095 3.41 2.31 37.63
CA GLU A 1095 2.18 1.87 36.96
C GLU A 1095 0.96 1.97 37.87
N ASP A 1096 1.09 1.66 39.16
CA ASP A 1096 0.02 1.82 40.16
C ASP A 1096 -0.43 3.28 40.28
N LEU A 1097 0.52 4.22 40.38
CA LEU A 1097 0.24 5.67 40.34
C LEU A 1097 -0.46 6.11 39.03
N GLY A 1098 -0.29 5.36 37.94
CA GLY A 1098 -1.13 5.43 36.74
C GLY A 1098 -0.40 5.69 35.43
N TYR A 1099 0.93 5.83 35.46
CA TYR A 1099 1.74 6.02 34.25
C TYR A 1099 1.74 4.75 33.38
N SER A 1100 1.93 4.90 32.07
CA SER A 1100 2.25 3.76 31.22
C SER A 1100 3.75 3.48 31.27
N VAL A 1101 4.13 2.21 31.43
CA VAL A 1101 5.51 1.79 31.69
C VAL A 1101 6.00 0.72 30.72
N ASP A 1102 7.31 0.54 30.67
CA ASP A 1102 8.03 -0.59 30.10
C ASP A 1102 8.78 -1.31 31.24
N TYR A 1103 8.42 -2.57 31.48
CA TYR A 1103 9.00 -3.39 32.55
C TYR A 1103 10.32 -4.07 32.17
N ASP A 1104 10.66 -4.11 30.90
CA ASP A 1104 11.86 -4.78 30.40
C ASP A 1104 13.04 -3.81 30.36
N ALA A 1105 12.78 -2.50 30.49
CA ALA A 1105 13.75 -1.45 30.82
C ALA A 1105 14.21 -1.41 32.31
N ALA A 1106 13.75 -2.35 33.13
CA ALA A 1106 14.17 -2.51 34.52
C ALA A 1106 15.64 -2.90 34.66
N ASP A 1107 16.30 -2.42 35.71
CA ASP A 1107 17.59 -2.97 36.10
C ASP A 1107 17.40 -4.36 36.73
N LYS A 1108 18.29 -5.30 36.39
CA LYS A 1108 18.22 -6.66 36.92
C LYS A 1108 18.46 -6.65 38.44
N PHE A 1109 17.43 -7.06 39.17
CA PHE A 1109 17.41 -7.08 40.63
C PHE A 1109 16.98 -8.44 41.18
N ILE A 1110 17.64 -8.89 42.26
CA ILE A 1110 17.40 -10.16 42.98
C ILE A 1110 17.84 -10.01 44.43
N ILE A 1111 17.12 -10.61 45.39
CA ILE A 1111 17.42 -10.53 46.83
C ILE A 1111 17.80 -11.91 47.38
N ASN A 1112 18.98 -12.02 48.01
CA ASN A 1112 19.49 -13.26 48.59
C ASN A 1112 19.11 -13.41 50.07
N TYR A 1113 17.81 -13.47 50.37
CA TYR A 1113 17.32 -13.59 51.74
C TYR A 1113 17.66 -14.99 52.35
N LYS A 1114 18.24 -15.00 53.56
CA LYS A 1114 18.48 -16.25 54.31
C LYS A 1114 17.27 -16.59 55.17
N LYS A 1115 16.61 -17.70 54.84
CA LYS A 1115 15.61 -18.35 55.70
C LYS A 1115 16.30 -18.81 56.99
N LYS A 1116 16.00 -18.15 58.12
CA LYS A 1116 16.43 -18.55 59.47
C LYS A 1116 15.53 -19.64 60.04
#